data_AF-Q5UY41-F1
#
_entry.id   AF-Q5UY41-F1
#
_cell.length_a   1.000
_cell.length_b   1.000
_cell.length_c   1.000
_cell.angle_alpha   90.00
_cell.angle_beta   90.00
_cell.angle_gamma   90.00
#
_symmetry.space_group_name_H-M   'P 1'
#
loop_
_entity.id
_entity.type
_entity.pdbx_description
1 polymer ?
#
loop_
_entity_poly.entity_id
_entity_poly.type
_entity_poly.pdbx_seq_one_letter_code
_entity_poly.pdbx_strand_id
1 'polypeptide(L)'
;MDQRKPPATEEGWYALHDCRSIDWDAWREAPQRVRDRALSEGIGFLDAYEAVEDADEGQTAVYTVMGHKADIMILHLRPTMGDLDAAERHFEQTEFAAFTEQEFSYVSVTEASGYTEKSREYFEGEVDDDSGLAQYIQARLHPDVPDEEFVCFYPMSKRRQPDQNWYDTSFEERAAHIKRHGDIGRGYGSEVSQMIAGSIGFDDWEWGITLWSDDMRHIKELLTEMRFDPSTSQFAEFGPFYVGRKFDPSELPAVLAGQRVPTDDASVPETPADVAEHEHAPADAGASHSHAEEPTASGAQTGAHAGGDTDSHGGTHPGSASEGDHPHSEESSDEDDSGSSSSSGGRPDVSADFEEIDDAAQRLGRLGLHEGDAYDAGDYALVFHSSADAEDIVDDVSDLESNFDHYDRHVQTAVRADSGQTYVVSIWTAKDAAETAAGFLKDIDGVDEQLGGSLGEGVEGSETADDSDAQAAESSQSIRETLESAGVYAGQPHGEDVYALVVYSEANAETLDEEVTDLRSAFERYDTHVQTTVYGDTDGDVAAVASLWDTEDAAQTASDYLTDLPGVVGRHGEGDGFGTMGMFYTVKPEYHEDFVEKFDTVGGLLKEMDGHRETSLLFNHDDENDMFIASQWDSQKDAMAFFRSDDFSETVDWGRDVLADRPRHVFLA
;
A
#
# COMPACT_ATOMS: atom_id res chain seq x y z
N MET A 1 -48.08 6.63 19.89
CA MET A 1 -46.76 6.00 19.73
C MET A 1 -45.78 7.04 20.16
N ASP A 2 -44.92 6.71 21.12
CA ASP A 2 -43.81 7.58 21.48
C ASP A 2 -42.89 7.68 20.26
N GLN A 3 -42.38 8.88 19.98
CA GLN A 3 -41.45 9.10 18.89
C GLN A 3 -40.20 8.25 19.13
N ARG A 4 -39.79 7.45 18.15
CA ARG A 4 -38.59 6.63 18.26
C ARG A 4 -37.34 7.50 18.12
N LYS A 5 -36.35 7.26 18.99
CA LYS A 5 -35.05 7.94 18.98
C LYS A 5 -34.12 7.23 17.97
N PRO A 6 -33.64 7.88 16.90
CA PRO A 6 -32.58 7.33 16.06
C PRO A 6 -31.26 7.21 16.84
N PRO A 7 -30.34 6.30 16.48
CA PRO A 7 -28.98 6.35 17.00
C PRO A 7 -28.28 7.64 16.54
N ALA A 8 -27.29 8.09 17.31
CA ALA A 8 -26.30 9.03 16.78
C ALA A 8 -25.40 8.29 15.78
N THR A 9 -24.96 8.98 14.74
CA THR A 9 -23.99 8.51 13.76
C THR A 9 -22.97 9.59 13.53
N GLU A 10 -21.76 9.18 13.17
CA GLU A 10 -20.75 10.02 12.56
C GLU A 10 -20.26 9.32 11.31
N GLU A 11 -19.92 10.15 10.33
CA GLU A 11 -19.63 9.73 8.96
C GLU A 11 -18.20 10.13 8.61
N GLY A 12 -17.46 9.21 8.00
CA GLY A 12 -16.08 9.43 7.55
C GLY A 12 -15.97 9.53 6.03
N TRP A 13 -15.08 8.74 5.43
CA TRP A 13 -14.92 8.69 3.97
C TRP A 13 -16.17 8.15 3.25
N TYR A 14 -16.45 8.76 2.09
CA TYR A 14 -17.39 8.21 1.12
C TYR A 14 -16.77 6.99 0.45
N ALA A 15 -17.59 5.97 0.20
CA ALA A 15 -17.18 4.73 -0.43
C ALA A 15 -17.96 4.49 -1.74
N LEU A 16 -17.23 4.09 -2.79
CA LEU A 16 -17.78 3.61 -4.06
C LEU A 16 -17.26 2.19 -4.32
N HIS A 17 -18.15 1.22 -4.39
CA HIS A 17 -17.87 -0.11 -4.95
C HIS A 17 -18.28 -0.10 -6.43
N ASP A 18 -17.34 -0.01 -7.37
CA ASP A 18 -17.59 -0.07 -8.82
C ASP A 18 -17.29 -1.48 -9.34
N CYS A 19 -18.32 -2.23 -9.74
CA CYS A 19 -18.23 -3.60 -10.22
C CYS A 19 -18.43 -3.68 -11.73
N ARG A 20 -17.45 -4.23 -12.44
CA ARG A 20 -17.42 -4.28 -13.90
C ARG A 20 -17.23 -5.69 -14.43
N SER A 21 -17.89 -6.03 -15.52
CA SER A 21 -17.60 -7.21 -16.34
C SER A 21 -16.67 -6.85 -17.49
N ILE A 22 -15.86 -7.80 -17.95
CA ILE A 22 -14.97 -7.62 -19.11
C ILE A 22 -15.69 -8.13 -20.38
N ASP A 23 -15.72 -7.32 -21.44
CA ASP A 23 -16.07 -7.80 -22.78
C ASP A 23 -14.90 -8.62 -23.34
N TRP A 24 -14.89 -9.89 -22.97
CA TRP A 24 -13.87 -10.84 -23.37
C TRP A 24 -13.79 -11.07 -24.89
N ASP A 25 -14.88 -10.87 -25.64
CA ASP A 25 -14.88 -11.00 -27.09
C ASP A 25 -14.19 -9.77 -27.72
N ALA A 26 -14.55 -8.56 -27.29
CA ALA A 26 -13.87 -7.34 -27.70
C ALA A 26 -12.38 -7.37 -27.33
N TRP A 27 -12.04 -7.81 -26.11
CA TRP A 27 -10.66 -7.94 -25.65
C TRP A 27 -9.85 -8.91 -26.53
N ARG A 28 -10.40 -10.08 -26.89
CA ARG A 28 -9.71 -11.06 -27.74
C ARG A 28 -9.59 -10.63 -29.21
N GLU A 29 -10.56 -9.86 -29.72
CA GLU A 29 -10.58 -9.38 -31.09
C GLU A 29 -9.71 -8.12 -31.31
N ALA A 30 -9.39 -7.40 -30.24
CA ALA A 30 -8.56 -6.19 -30.28
C ALA A 30 -7.13 -6.48 -30.76
N PRO A 31 -6.53 -5.62 -31.61
CA PRO A 31 -5.11 -5.69 -31.94
C PRO A 31 -4.22 -5.56 -30.69
N GLN A 32 -3.06 -6.21 -30.67
CA GLN A 32 -2.13 -6.18 -29.54
C GLN A 32 -1.84 -4.75 -29.04
N ARG A 33 -1.55 -3.81 -29.95
CA ARG A 33 -1.29 -2.39 -29.60
C ARG A 33 -2.42 -1.71 -28.83
N VAL A 34 -3.68 -2.07 -29.12
CA VAL A 34 -4.87 -1.54 -28.41
C VAL A 34 -4.92 -2.16 -27.01
N ARG A 35 -4.62 -3.46 -26.89
CA ARG A 35 -4.54 -4.15 -25.60
C ARG A 35 -3.43 -3.62 -24.71
N ASP A 36 -2.24 -3.39 -25.28
CA ASP A 36 -1.08 -2.85 -24.55
C ASP A 36 -1.39 -1.45 -24.01
N ARG A 37 -2.02 -0.60 -24.83
CA ARG A 37 -2.43 0.74 -24.40
C ARG A 37 -3.54 0.71 -23.35
N ALA A 38 -4.54 -0.16 -23.53
CA ALA A 38 -5.57 -0.37 -22.53
C ALA A 38 -4.99 -0.84 -21.19
N LEU A 39 -4.04 -1.80 -21.21
CA LEU A 39 -3.34 -2.23 -20.00
C LEU A 39 -2.56 -1.09 -19.36
N SER A 40 -1.74 -0.38 -20.13
CA SER A 40 -0.94 0.74 -19.63
C SER A 40 -1.80 1.85 -19.01
N GLU A 41 -2.84 2.32 -19.71
CA GLU A 41 -3.75 3.36 -19.19
C GLU A 41 -4.59 2.85 -18.00
N GLY A 42 -4.98 1.57 -18.00
CA GLY A 42 -5.73 0.96 -16.91
C GLY A 42 -4.90 0.79 -15.64
N ILE A 43 -3.67 0.28 -15.77
CA ILE A 43 -2.71 0.14 -14.67
C ILE A 43 -2.36 1.52 -14.13
N GLY A 44 -1.98 2.46 -14.99
CA GLY A 44 -1.65 3.82 -14.58
C GLY A 44 -2.81 4.55 -13.88
N PHE A 45 -4.06 4.31 -14.30
CA PHE A 45 -5.24 4.80 -13.58
C PHE A 45 -5.33 4.18 -12.17
N LEU A 46 -5.20 2.86 -12.05
CA LEU A 46 -5.37 2.17 -10.77
C LEU A 46 -4.23 2.51 -9.80
N ASP A 47 -2.98 2.48 -10.26
CA ASP A 47 -1.80 2.89 -9.50
C ASP A 47 -1.94 4.32 -8.98
N ALA A 48 -2.41 5.26 -9.81
CA ALA A 48 -2.59 6.64 -9.38
C ALA A 48 -3.62 6.80 -8.25
N TYR A 49 -4.58 5.89 -8.12
CA TYR A 49 -5.61 5.90 -7.08
C TYR A 49 -5.24 5.07 -5.85
N GLU A 50 -4.40 4.05 -6.01
CA GLU A 50 -3.87 3.21 -4.94
C GLU A 50 -2.66 3.85 -4.24
N ALA A 51 -1.74 4.48 -5.00
CA ALA A 51 -0.57 5.21 -4.50
C ALA A 51 -0.89 6.52 -3.76
N VAL A 52 -2.15 6.75 -3.40
CA VAL A 52 -2.57 7.84 -2.50
C VAL A 52 -2.12 7.49 -1.07
N GLU A 53 -0.81 7.45 -0.85
CA GLU A 53 -0.17 7.09 0.43
C GLU A 53 -0.25 8.21 1.48
N ASP A 54 -0.65 9.42 1.08
CA ASP A 54 -1.09 10.45 2.03
C ASP A 54 -2.57 10.17 2.36
N ALA A 55 -2.78 9.31 3.37
CA ALA A 55 -4.10 8.87 3.84
C ALA A 55 -5.15 10.00 3.96
N ASP A 56 -4.74 11.26 4.08
CA ASP A 56 -5.60 12.44 4.04
C ASP A 56 -6.51 12.51 2.78
N GLU A 57 -6.15 11.85 1.67
CA GLU A 57 -6.90 11.87 0.41
C GLU A 57 -7.72 10.58 0.10
N GLY A 58 -7.65 9.55 0.96
CA GLY A 58 -8.42 8.31 0.85
C GLY A 58 -7.64 7.12 0.27
N GLN A 59 -8.33 6.02 -0.05
CA GLN A 59 -7.70 4.75 -0.46
C GLN A 59 -8.41 4.03 -1.60
N THR A 60 -7.70 3.21 -2.36
CA THR A 60 -8.29 2.37 -3.41
C THR A 60 -7.71 0.97 -3.39
N ALA A 61 -8.55 -0.03 -3.64
CA ALA A 61 -8.12 -1.41 -3.80
C ALA A 61 -8.91 -2.07 -4.93
N VAL A 62 -8.26 -3.00 -5.64
CA VAL A 62 -8.86 -3.74 -6.74
C VAL A 62 -8.93 -5.23 -6.47
N TYR A 63 -10.04 -5.83 -6.92
CA TYR A 63 -10.33 -7.24 -6.71
C TYR A 63 -10.85 -7.86 -8.00
N THR A 64 -10.39 -9.06 -8.32
CA THR A 64 -11.15 -9.92 -9.25
C THR A 64 -12.44 -10.37 -8.56
N VAL A 65 -13.54 -10.55 -9.29
CA VAL A 65 -14.83 -10.96 -8.72
C VAL A 65 -15.25 -12.33 -9.25
N MET A 66 -15.65 -13.23 -8.35
CA MET A 66 -16.04 -14.59 -8.71
C MET A 66 -17.50 -14.66 -9.16
N GLY A 67 -17.72 -15.29 -10.32
CA GLY A 67 -19.03 -15.62 -10.86
C GLY A 67 -19.38 -14.76 -12.07
N HIS A 68 -20.68 -14.56 -12.32
CA HIS A 68 -21.18 -13.84 -13.50
C HIS A 68 -21.67 -12.43 -13.19
N LYS A 69 -21.54 -11.97 -11.93
CA LYS A 69 -22.11 -10.69 -11.50
C LYS A 69 -21.20 -9.51 -11.83
N ALA A 70 -19.89 -9.77 -11.92
CA ALA A 70 -18.82 -8.87 -12.32
C ALA A 70 -17.54 -9.72 -12.45
N ASP A 71 -16.52 -9.17 -13.11
CA ASP A 71 -15.18 -9.74 -13.22
C ASP A 71 -14.16 -8.95 -12.38
N ILE A 72 -14.36 -7.64 -12.19
CA ILE A 72 -13.51 -6.74 -11.40
C ILE A 72 -14.39 -5.90 -10.46
N MET A 73 -13.89 -5.62 -9.25
CA MET A 73 -14.42 -4.63 -8.32
C MET A 73 -13.31 -3.64 -7.98
N ILE A 74 -13.60 -2.35 -8.16
CA ILE A 74 -12.76 -1.24 -7.71
C ILE A 74 -13.44 -0.62 -6.50
N LEU A 75 -12.79 -0.66 -5.35
CA LEU A 75 -13.26 0.00 -4.13
C LEU A 75 -12.50 1.32 -3.98
N HIS A 76 -13.22 2.45 -4.06
CA HIS A 76 -12.67 3.76 -3.72
C HIS A 76 -13.23 4.24 -2.37
N LEU A 77 -12.35 4.71 -1.49
CA LEU A 77 -12.68 5.47 -0.28
C LEU A 77 -12.13 6.88 -0.45
N ARG A 78 -12.95 7.93 -0.31
CA ARG A 78 -12.51 9.32 -0.49
C ARG A 78 -13.16 10.29 0.50
N PRO A 79 -12.48 11.40 0.88
CA PRO A 79 -13.03 12.41 1.79
C PRO A 79 -14.30 13.10 1.27
N THR A 80 -14.47 13.24 -0.05
CA THR A 80 -15.66 13.89 -0.61
C THR A 80 -16.34 13.06 -1.70
N MET A 81 -17.67 13.21 -1.78
CA MET A 81 -18.48 12.67 -2.88
C MET A 81 -18.03 13.19 -4.26
N GLY A 82 -17.43 14.39 -4.32
CA GLY A 82 -16.89 14.97 -5.54
C GLY A 82 -15.67 14.22 -6.07
N ASP A 83 -14.87 13.66 -5.16
CA ASP A 83 -13.69 12.86 -5.52
C ASP A 83 -14.12 11.50 -6.09
N LEU A 84 -15.16 10.88 -5.53
CA LEU A 84 -15.77 9.67 -6.10
C LEU A 84 -16.37 9.91 -7.50
N ASP A 85 -17.10 11.01 -7.68
CA ASP A 85 -17.64 11.42 -9.00
C ASP A 85 -16.52 11.65 -10.02
N ALA A 86 -15.39 12.21 -9.59
CA ALA A 86 -14.22 12.39 -10.43
C ALA A 86 -13.56 11.04 -10.79
N ALA A 87 -13.40 10.14 -9.82
CA ALA A 87 -12.83 8.80 -9.99
C ALA A 87 -13.60 7.99 -11.03
N GLU A 88 -14.93 7.90 -10.87
CA GLU A 88 -15.81 7.17 -11.79
C GLU A 88 -15.68 7.70 -13.23
N ARG A 89 -15.71 9.02 -13.41
CA ARG A 89 -15.59 9.64 -14.75
C ARG A 89 -14.17 9.60 -15.32
N HIS A 90 -13.15 9.49 -14.49
CA HIS A 90 -11.76 9.38 -14.94
C HIS A 90 -11.47 7.96 -15.44
N PHE A 91 -12.04 6.94 -14.80
CA PHE A 91 -11.96 5.55 -15.30
C PHE A 91 -12.51 5.46 -16.73
N GLU A 92 -13.69 6.05 -16.99
CA GLU A 92 -14.33 6.07 -18.32
C GLU A 92 -13.51 6.77 -19.43
N GLN A 93 -12.42 7.46 -19.09
CA GLN A 93 -11.53 8.09 -20.06
C GLN A 93 -10.36 7.18 -20.48
N THR A 94 -10.14 6.07 -19.78
CA THR A 94 -9.10 5.09 -20.10
C THR A 94 -9.52 4.24 -21.30
N GLU A 95 -8.55 3.77 -22.09
CA GLU A 95 -8.79 2.78 -23.15
C GLU A 95 -9.21 1.42 -22.57
N PHE A 96 -8.85 1.11 -21.31
CA PHE A 96 -9.32 -0.07 -20.60
C PHE A 96 -10.83 -0.09 -20.39
N ALA A 97 -11.43 1.05 -20.03
CA ALA A 97 -12.86 1.14 -19.79
C ALA A 97 -13.71 0.71 -21.00
N ALA A 98 -13.19 0.90 -22.22
CA ALA A 98 -13.86 0.46 -23.45
C ALA A 98 -14.02 -1.07 -23.57
N PHE A 99 -13.30 -1.85 -22.77
CA PHE A 99 -13.40 -3.31 -22.66
C PHE A 99 -14.21 -3.76 -21.44
N THR A 100 -14.84 -2.83 -20.73
CA THR A 100 -15.60 -3.12 -19.52
C THR A 100 -17.04 -2.63 -19.62
N GLU A 101 -17.95 -3.29 -18.92
CA GLU A 101 -19.32 -2.82 -18.70
C GLU A 101 -19.58 -2.75 -17.19
N GLN A 102 -20.13 -1.63 -16.70
CA GLN A 102 -20.52 -1.48 -15.29
C GLN A 102 -21.79 -2.31 -15.02
N GLU A 103 -21.67 -3.35 -14.21
CA GLU A 103 -22.74 -4.29 -13.88
C GLU A 103 -23.47 -3.91 -12.59
N PHE A 104 -22.73 -3.32 -11.65
CA PHE A 104 -23.23 -2.90 -10.35
C PHE A 104 -22.36 -1.78 -9.79
N SER A 105 -22.98 -0.86 -9.07
CA SER A 105 -22.27 0.08 -8.24
C SER A 105 -22.97 0.23 -6.89
N TYR A 106 -22.23 0.66 -5.87
CA TYR A 106 -22.80 1.00 -4.57
C TYR A 106 -22.13 2.23 -3.97
N VAL A 107 -22.92 3.25 -3.63
CA VAL A 107 -22.41 4.50 -3.05
C VAL A 107 -22.84 4.65 -1.60
N SER A 108 -21.87 4.87 -0.72
CA SER A 108 -22.08 4.89 0.73
C SER A 108 -21.09 5.82 1.44
N VAL A 109 -21.17 5.92 2.77
CA VAL A 109 -20.21 6.64 3.61
C VAL A 109 -19.91 5.80 4.85
N THR A 110 -18.64 5.66 5.25
CA THR A 110 -18.25 4.91 6.44
C THR A 110 -18.97 5.46 7.67
N GLU A 111 -19.51 4.58 8.51
CA GLU A 111 -20.44 4.97 9.58
C GLU A 111 -20.01 4.35 10.93
N ALA A 112 -19.78 5.21 11.92
CA ALA A 112 -19.71 4.81 13.33
C ALA A 112 -21.07 5.11 14.00
N SER A 113 -21.64 4.13 14.71
CA SER A 113 -22.99 4.28 15.32
C SER A 113 -22.98 4.27 16.85
N GLY A 114 -23.81 5.14 17.43
CA GLY A 114 -23.98 5.39 18.87
C GLY A 114 -24.82 4.37 19.62
N TYR A 115 -24.76 3.08 19.28
CA TYR A 115 -25.55 2.06 19.96
C TYR A 115 -24.94 1.57 21.29
N THR A 116 -23.62 1.68 21.47
CA THR A 116 -22.95 1.30 22.73
C THR A 116 -22.89 2.48 23.69
N GLU A 117 -22.67 2.22 24.98
CA GLU A 117 -22.51 3.29 25.98
C GLU A 117 -21.29 4.14 25.69
N LYS A 118 -20.11 3.53 25.56
CA LYS A 118 -18.87 4.17 25.12
C LYS A 118 -19.03 5.05 23.89
N SER A 119 -19.65 4.53 22.83
CA SER A 119 -19.86 5.34 21.62
C SER A 119 -20.72 6.58 21.87
N ARG A 120 -21.69 6.51 22.78
CA ARG A 120 -22.52 7.68 23.14
C ARG A 120 -21.72 8.73 23.90
N GLU A 121 -20.83 8.32 24.80
CA GLU A 121 -19.93 9.25 25.50
C GLU A 121 -19.03 10.01 24.52
N TYR A 122 -18.53 9.32 23.49
CA TYR A 122 -17.80 9.96 22.39
C TYR A 122 -18.67 10.99 21.64
N PHE A 123 -19.88 10.60 21.22
CA PHE A 123 -20.80 11.53 20.53
C PHE A 123 -21.32 12.68 21.40
N GLU A 124 -21.29 12.52 22.73
CA GLU A 124 -21.66 13.55 23.69
C GLU A 124 -20.48 14.50 24.00
N GLY A 125 -19.28 14.22 23.46
CA GLY A 125 -18.06 15.00 23.66
C GLY A 125 -17.44 14.80 25.05
N GLU A 126 -17.73 13.66 25.69
CA GLU A 126 -17.26 13.31 27.04
C GLU A 126 -15.95 12.50 27.02
N VAL A 127 -15.40 12.25 25.84
CA VAL A 127 -14.21 11.43 25.59
C VAL A 127 -13.10 12.33 25.05
N ASP A 128 -11.88 12.15 25.56
CA ASP A 128 -10.70 12.87 25.06
C ASP A 128 -10.37 12.44 23.63
N ASP A 129 -9.99 13.39 22.78
CA ASP A 129 -9.68 13.17 21.36
C ASP A 129 -8.50 12.18 21.19
N ASP A 130 -7.59 12.15 22.17
CA ASP A 130 -6.42 11.26 22.17
C ASP A 130 -6.72 9.87 22.76
N SER A 131 -7.92 9.63 23.27
CA SER A 131 -8.27 8.35 23.90
C SER A 131 -8.31 7.18 22.90
N GLY A 132 -8.05 5.96 23.37
CA GLY A 132 -8.14 4.76 22.54
C GLY A 132 -9.54 4.55 21.91
N LEU A 133 -10.61 5.01 22.57
CA LEU A 133 -11.96 4.98 22.01
C LEU A 133 -12.12 5.95 20.83
N ALA A 134 -11.61 7.18 20.96
CA ALA A 134 -11.62 8.14 19.87
C ALA A 134 -10.83 7.62 18.67
N GLN A 135 -9.63 7.09 18.90
CA GLN A 135 -8.80 6.47 17.86
C GLN A 135 -9.50 5.27 17.18
N TYR A 136 -10.15 4.41 17.95
CA TYR A 136 -10.94 3.30 17.42
C TYR A 136 -12.09 3.77 16.52
N ILE A 137 -12.78 4.85 16.91
CA ILE A 137 -13.84 5.44 16.10
C ILE A 137 -13.25 6.07 14.84
N GLN A 138 -12.12 6.79 14.94
CA GLN A 138 -11.44 7.37 13.79
C GLN A 138 -11.00 6.30 12.77
N ALA A 139 -10.45 5.17 13.22
CA ALA A 139 -10.11 4.04 12.34
C ALA A 139 -11.33 3.41 11.64
N ARG A 140 -12.54 3.57 12.18
CA ARG A 140 -13.78 3.14 11.51
C ARG A 140 -14.31 4.16 10.52
N LEU A 141 -14.08 5.44 10.78
CA LEU A 141 -14.49 6.54 9.91
C LEU A 141 -13.52 6.69 8.73
N HIS A 142 -12.23 6.46 8.97
CA HIS A 142 -11.14 6.57 8.00
C HIS A 142 -10.37 5.25 7.97
N PRO A 143 -10.99 4.16 7.50
CA PRO A 143 -10.39 2.84 7.55
C PRO A 143 -9.30 2.69 6.50
N ASP A 144 -8.22 2.02 6.89
CA ASP A 144 -7.32 1.40 5.94
C ASP A 144 -7.99 0.18 5.29
N VAL A 145 -7.78 -0.04 4.00
CA VAL A 145 -8.21 -1.25 3.28
C VAL A 145 -7.17 -2.32 3.59
N PRO A 146 -7.54 -3.38 4.33
CA PRO A 146 -6.54 -4.32 4.81
C PRO A 146 -6.04 -5.26 3.68
N ASP A 147 -4.92 -5.93 3.95
CA ASP A 147 -4.16 -6.69 2.96
C ASP A 147 -4.62 -8.14 2.77
N GLU A 148 -5.72 -8.55 3.41
CA GLU A 148 -6.18 -9.92 3.31
C GLU A 148 -6.59 -10.31 1.88
N GLU A 149 -6.37 -11.57 1.54
CA GLU A 149 -6.47 -12.08 0.18
C GLU A 149 -7.87 -11.92 -0.44
N PHE A 150 -8.93 -12.03 0.35
CA PHE A 150 -10.31 -12.04 -0.14
C PHE A 150 -11.19 -10.94 0.44
N VAL A 151 -12.10 -10.45 -0.40
CA VAL A 151 -13.16 -9.52 -0.03
C VAL A 151 -14.54 -10.14 -0.20
N CYS A 152 -15.47 -9.80 0.68
CA CYS A 152 -16.89 -10.06 0.54
C CYS A 152 -17.70 -8.77 0.75
N PHE A 153 -18.34 -8.29 -0.31
CA PHE A 153 -19.24 -7.14 -0.26
C PHE A 153 -20.71 -7.58 -0.36
N TYR A 154 -21.59 -6.99 0.43
CA TYR A 154 -23.03 -7.10 0.26
C TYR A 154 -23.79 -5.90 0.84
N PRO A 155 -24.84 -5.40 0.14
CA PRO A 155 -25.71 -4.38 0.70
C PRO A 155 -26.83 -5.02 1.54
N MET A 156 -27.35 -4.29 2.52
CA MET A 156 -28.43 -4.76 3.38
C MET A 156 -29.32 -3.63 3.90
N SER A 157 -30.51 -4.01 4.37
CA SER A 157 -31.47 -3.15 5.05
C SER A 157 -32.03 -3.82 6.30
N LYS A 158 -32.63 -3.00 7.17
CA LYS A 158 -33.45 -3.44 8.29
C LYS A 158 -34.93 -3.45 7.89
N ARG A 159 -35.56 -4.61 8.07
CA ARG A 159 -36.94 -4.91 7.73
C ARG A 159 -37.93 -3.95 8.38
N ARG A 160 -38.99 -3.62 7.61
CA ARG A 160 -40.11 -2.74 8.00
C ARG A 160 -41.48 -3.41 7.76
N GLN A 161 -41.56 -4.72 7.99
CA GLN A 161 -42.80 -5.51 7.83
C GLN A 161 -43.64 -5.49 9.11
N PRO A 162 -44.95 -5.76 9.05
CA PRO A 162 -45.76 -5.97 10.25
C PRO A 162 -45.11 -7.01 11.18
N ASP A 163 -45.06 -6.70 12.49
CA ASP A 163 -44.39 -7.49 13.55
C ASP A 163 -42.85 -7.60 13.46
N GLN A 164 -42.23 -7.09 12.39
CA GLN A 164 -40.78 -7.09 12.17
C GLN A 164 -40.33 -5.74 11.60
N ASN A 165 -40.57 -4.68 12.38
CA ASN A 165 -40.20 -3.33 11.99
C ASN A 165 -39.14 -2.77 12.94
N TRP A 166 -37.88 -2.80 12.49
CA TRP A 166 -36.72 -2.32 13.24
C TRP A 166 -36.85 -0.86 13.67
N TYR A 167 -37.45 -0.03 12.82
CA TYR A 167 -37.60 1.40 13.05
C TYR A 167 -38.75 1.72 14.03
N ASP A 168 -39.66 0.77 14.27
CA ASP A 168 -40.71 0.88 15.31
C ASP A 168 -40.25 0.32 16.67
N THR A 169 -39.09 -0.32 16.76
CA THR A 169 -38.47 -0.83 18.00
C THR A 169 -38.04 0.32 18.92
N SER A 170 -37.92 0.12 20.24
CA SER A 170 -37.34 1.13 21.14
C SER A 170 -35.83 1.25 20.96
N PHE A 171 -35.22 2.35 21.40
CA PHE A 171 -33.77 2.50 21.31
C PHE A 171 -33.04 1.44 22.13
N GLU A 172 -33.52 1.18 23.35
CA GLU A 172 -32.95 0.20 24.29
C GLU A 172 -33.02 -1.22 23.73
N GLU A 173 -34.13 -1.56 23.08
CA GLU A 173 -34.29 -2.87 22.44
C GLU A 173 -33.38 -3.00 21.21
N ARG A 174 -33.25 -1.96 20.38
CA ARG A 174 -32.26 -1.96 19.28
C ARG A 174 -30.83 -2.09 19.80
N ALA A 175 -30.46 -1.31 20.82
CA ALA A 175 -29.13 -1.37 21.43
C ALA A 175 -28.82 -2.77 21.98
N ALA A 176 -29.79 -3.42 22.64
CA ALA A 176 -29.63 -4.80 23.11
C ALA A 176 -29.48 -5.81 21.96
N HIS A 177 -30.15 -5.60 20.83
CA HIS A 177 -29.94 -6.40 19.62
C HIS A 177 -28.54 -6.19 19.02
N ILE A 178 -28.10 -4.95 18.88
CA ILE A 178 -26.79 -4.62 18.32
C ILE A 178 -25.67 -5.09 19.23
N LYS A 179 -25.80 -5.01 20.55
CA LYS A 179 -24.82 -5.55 21.50
C LYS A 179 -24.56 -7.04 21.25
N ARG A 180 -25.61 -7.86 21.22
CA ARG A 180 -25.46 -9.32 20.94
C ARG A 180 -24.89 -9.62 19.56
N HIS A 181 -25.21 -8.77 18.58
CA HIS A 181 -24.63 -8.88 17.24
C HIS A 181 -23.13 -8.58 17.26
N GLY A 182 -22.72 -7.53 17.98
CA GLY A 182 -21.32 -7.17 18.19
C GLY A 182 -20.55 -8.24 18.98
N ASP A 183 -21.17 -8.85 19.99
CA ASP A 183 -20.59 -9.98 20.75
C ASP A 183 -20.21 -11.15 19.82
N ILE A 184 -21.02 -11.44 18.80
CA ILE A 184 -20.71 -12.47 17.79
C ILE A 184 -19.56 -12.00 16.90
N GLY A 185 -19.61 -10.77 16.39
CA GLY A 185 -18.58 -10.22 15.49
C GLY A 185 -17.19 -10.20 16.13
N ARG A 186 -17.09 -9.83 17.41
CA ARG A 186 -15.83 -9.85 18.16
C ARG A 186 -15.16 -11.22 18.21
N GLY A 187 -15.94 -12.29 18.22
CA GLY A 187 -15.41 -13.66 18.22
C GLY A 187 -14.73 -14.07 16.92
N TYR A 188 -14.80 -13.26 15.86
CA TYR A 188 -14.17 -13.48 14.56
C TYR A 188 -13.18 -12.38 14.19
N GLY A 189 -12.89 -11.45 15.10
CA GLY A 189 -12.15 -10.27 14.72
C GLY A 189 -10.76 -10.61 14.18
N SER A 190 -10.09 -11.60 14.76
CA SER A 190 -8.75 -12.03 14.33
C SER A 190 -8.71 -12.65 12.93
N GLU A 191 -9.86 -13.01 12.38
CA GLU A 191 -9.95 -13.68 11.08
C GLU A 191 -10.76 -12.90 10.05
N VAL A 192 -11.53 -11.89 10.47
CA VAL A 192 -12.43 -11.11 9.62
C VAL A 192 -12.41 -9.64 9.97
N SER A 193 -11.78 -8.85 9.10
CA SER A 193 -11.86 -7.38 9.10
C SER A 193 -13.17 -6.90 8.48
N GLN A 194 -13.69 -5.77 8.95
CA GLN A 194 -15.03 -5.29 8.56
C GLN A 194 -15.11 -3.78 8.42
N MET A 195 -15.69 -3.32 7.31
CA MET A 195 -16.13 -1.94 7.09
C MET A 195 -17.66 -1.89 6.91
N ILE A 196 -18.31 -1.01 7.67
CA ILE A 196 -19.74 -0.69 7.54
C ILE A 196 -19.86 0.72 6.97
N ALA A 197 -20.61 0.86 5.89
CA ALA A 197 -20.91 2.15 5.29
C ALA A 197 -22.43 2.38 5.20
N GLY A 198 -22.91 3.50 5.73
CA GLY A 198 -24.30 3.95 5.63
C GLY A 198 -24.62 4.50 4.24
N SER A 199 -25.84 4.27 3.76
CA SER A 199 -26.25 4.63 2.39
C SER A 199 -27.69 5.11 2.28
N ILE A 200 -28.35 5.36 3.42
CA ILE A 200 -29.71 5.90 3.46
C ILE A 200 -29.74 7.27 2.78
N GLY A 201 -30.37 7.31 1.60
CA GLY A 201 -30.45 8.53 0.78
C GLY A 201 -29.36 8.65 -0.29
N PHE A 202 -28.41 7.72 -0.33
CA PHE A 202 -27.36 7.63 -1.35
C PHE A 202 -27.66 6.51 -2.35
N ASP A 203 -28.08 5.34 -1.87
CA ASP A 203 -28.30 4.12 -2.69
C ASP A 203 -29.62 3.40 -2.33
N ASP A 204 -29.87 2.24 -2.96
CA ASP A 204 -31.10 1.45 -2.87
C ASP A 204 -31.27 0.71 -1.54
N TRP A 205 -30.17 0.42 -0.85
CA TRP A 205 -30.14 -0.27 0.44
C TRP A 205 -29.71 0.68 1.57
N GLU A 206 -29.74 0.22 2.82
CA GLU A 206 -29.50 1.12 3.98
C GLU A 206 -28.02 1.11 4.41
N TRP A 207 -27.32 -0.02 4.27
CA TRP A 207 -25.88 -0.16 4.52
C TRP A 207 -25.19 -1.02 3.46
N GLY A 208 -23.96 -0.67 3.11
CA GLY A 208 -22.99 -1.53 2.42
C GLY A 208 -22.04 -2.16 3.43
N ILE A 209 -21.89 -3.48 3.40
CA ILE A 209 -21.00 -4.22 4.29
C ILE A 209 -19.86 -4.80 3.47
N THR A 210 -18.62 -4.46 3.83
CA THR A 210 -17.41 -5.04 3.24
C THR A 210 -16.65 -5.81 4.31
N LEU A 211 -16.31 -7.06 4.01
CA LEU A 211 -15.57 -7.95 4.89
C LEU A 211 -14.31 -8.42 4.18
N TRP A 212 -13.20 -8.51 4.89
CA TRP A 212 -11.94 -9.06 4.40
C TRP A 212 -11.49 -10.23 5.25
N SER A 213 -10.80 -11.20 4.64
CA SER A 213 -10.27 -12.38 5.31
C SER A 213 -9.35 -13.15 4.35
N ASP A 214 -8.29 -13.77 4.88
CA ASP A 214 -7.46 -14.69 4.10
C ASP A 214 -8.16 -16.02 3.80
N ASP A 215 -9.23 -16.33 4.54
CA ASP A 215 -10.00 -17.55 4.32
C ASP A 215 -11.51 -17.27 4.38
N MET A 216 -12.11 -17.31 3.18
CA MET A 216 -13.55 -17.16 2.96
C MET A 216 -14.44 -18.08 3.81
N ARG A 217 -13.90 -19.16 4.40
CA ARG A 217 -14.63 -19.97 5.38
C ARG A 217 -14.98 -19.19 6.64
N HIS A 218 -14.10 -18.31 7.14
CA HIS A 218 -14.37 -17.48 8.32
C HIS A 218 -15.54 -16.51 8.05
N ILE A 219 -15.54 -15.81 6.92
CA ILE A 219 -16.66 -14.95 6.50
C ILE A 219 -17.96 -15.76 6.42
N LYS A 220 -17.92 -16.97 5.83
CA LYS A 220 -19.10 -17.82 5.73
C LYS A 220 -19.60 -18.27 7.10
N GLU A 221 -18.70 -18.61 8.02
CA GLU A 221 -19.01 -19.02 9.40
C GLU A 221 -19.63 -17.86 10.18
N LEU A 222 -18.98 -16.69 10.21
CA LEU A 222 -19.48 -15.44 10.78
C LEU A 222 -20.90 -15.12 10.32
N LEU A 223 -21.11 -15.04 9.00
CA LEU A 223 -22.42 -14.69 8.42
C LEU A 223 -23.47 -15.80 8.64
N THR A 224 -23.05 -17.04 8.86
CA THR A 224 -23.96 -18.14 9.22
C THR A 224 -24.41 -17.98 10.67
N GLU A 225 -23.47 -17.78 11.59
CA GLU A 225 -23.72 -17.62 13.02
C GLU A 225 -24.57 -16.38 13.30
N MET A 226 -24.21 -15.23 12.74
CA MET A 226 -24.97 -13.99 12.88
C MET A 226 -26.42 -14.13 12.43
N ARG A 227 -26.72 -14.98 11.44
CA ARG A 227 -28.10 -15.24 10.98
C ARG A 227 -28.97 -15.97 11.99
N PHE A 228 -28.40 -16.57 13.03
CA PHE A 228 -29.16 -17.16 14.13
C PHE A 228 -29.43 -16.17 15.27
N ASP A 229 -28.77 -15.01 15.33
CA ASP A 229 -29.15 -13.95 16.26
C ASP A 229 -30.46 -13.27 15.81
N PRO A 230 -31.39 -12.95 16.75
CA PRO A 230 -32.62 -12.22 16.47
C PRO A 230 -32.46 -10.88 15.72
N SER A 231 -31.35 -10.15 15.91
CA SER A 231 -31.07 -8.89 15.19
C SER A 231 -30.98 -9.10 13.67
N THR A 232 -30.54 -10.28 13.24
CA THR A 232 -30.38 -10.65 11.83
C THR A 232 -31.58 -11.47 11.35
N SER A 233 -31.93 -12.55 12.05
CA SER A 233 -33.01 -13.47 11.64
C SER A 233 -34.38 -12.76 11.52
N GLN A 234 -34.67 -11.79 12.39
CA GLN A 234 -35.94 -11.07 12.37
C GLN A 234 -35.90 -9.79 11.54
N PHE A 235 -34.76 -9.10 11.49
CA PHE A 235 -34.71 -7.74 10.95
C PHE A 235 -33.79 -7.56 9.75
N ALA A 236 -32.86 -8.45 9.40
CA ALA A 236 -32.01 -8.22 8.23
C ALA A 236 -32.72 -8.59 6.92
N GLU A 237 -32.54 -7.76 5.90
CA GLU A 237 -32.81 -8.04 4.49
C GLU A 237 -31.50 -7.84 3.74
N PHE A 238 -31.08 -8.83 2.95
CA PHE A 238 -29.79 -8.85 2.27
C PHE A 238 -29.96 -8.72 0.76
N GLY A 239 -29.10 -7.94 0.14
CA GLY A 239 -28.92 -7.88 -1.31
C GLY A 239 -27.97 -8.96 -1.85
N PRO A 240 -27.42 -8.76 -3.06
CA PRO A 240 -26.45 -9.68 -3.64
C PRO A 240 -25.12 -9.68 -2.88
N PHE A 241 -24.45 -10.85 -2.84
CA PHE A 241 -23.11 -11.01 -2.28
C PHE A 241 -22.08 -11.08 -3.40
N TYR A 242 -21.07 -10.22 -3.37
CA TYR A 242 -19.90 -10.23 -4.25
C TYR A 242 -18.71 -10.75 -3.45
N VAL A 243 -17.97 -11.68 -4.04
CA VAL A 243 -16.76 -12.25 -3.43
C VAL A 243 -15.64 -12.04 -4.43
N GLY A 244 -14.53 -11.50 -3.96
CA GLY A 244 -13.39 -11.19 -4.79
C GLY A 244 -12.06 -11.54 -4.15
N ARG A 245 -11.00 -11.49 -4.96
CA ARG A 245 -9.61 -11.73 -4.57
C ARG A 245 -8.79 -10.50 -4.91
N LYS A 246 -8.05 -9.95 -3.94
CA LYS A 246 -7.20 -8.76 -4.09
C LYS A 246 -6.09 -9.07 -5.12
N PHE A 247 -5.72 -8.09 -5.92
CA PHE A 247 -4.58 -8.17 -6.83
C PHE A 247 -3.94 -6.78 -6.94
N ASP A 248 -2.65 -6.72 -7.20
CA ASP A 248 -1.96 -5.44 -7.45
C ASP A 248 -2.29 -4.94 -8.87
N PRO A 249 -2.46 -3.62 -9.11
CA PRO A 249 -2.77 -3.10 -10.44
C PRO A 249 -1.85 -3.62 -11.54
N SER A 250 -0.55 -3.80 -11.26
CA SER A 250 0.44 -4.33 -12.20
C SER A 250 0.14 -5.75 -12.68
N GLU A 251 -0.70 -6.50 -11.95
CA GLU A 251 -1.14 -7.85 -12.31
C GLU A 251 -2.38 -7.89 -13.22
N LEU A 252 -2.94 -6.73 -13.60
CA LEU A 252 -4.03 -6.66 -14.58
C LEU A 252 -3.75 -7.45 -15.87
N PRO A 253 -2.53 -7.48 -16.44
CA PRO A 253 -2.19 -8.34 -17.57
C PRO A 253 -2.41 -9.84 -17.28
N ALA A 254 -2.06 -10.29 -16.07
CA ALA A 254 -2.26 -11.69 -15.64
C ALA A 254 -3.76 -12.01 -15.51
N VAL A 255 -4.56 -11.09 -14.95
CA VAL A 255 -6.03 -11.20 -14.90
C VAL A 255 -6.61 -11.37 -16.32
N LEU A 256 -6.23 -10.50 -17.25
CA LEU A 256 -6.74 -10.53 -18.64
C LEU A 256 -6.19 -11.70 -19.47
N ALA A 257 -5.10 -12.33 -19.03
CA ALA A 257 -4.58 -13.58 -19.58
C ALA A 257 -5.27 -14.83 -18.99
N GLY A 258 -6.14 -14.67 -17.98
CA GLY A 258 -6.81 -15.77 -17.29
C GLY A 258 -5.86 -16.55 -16.36
N GLN A 259 -4.81 -15.89 -15.86
CA GLN A 259 -3.87 -16.44 -14.91
C GLN A 259 -4.36 -16.23 -13.48
N ARG A 260 -3.70 -16.90 -12.52
CA ARG A 260 -3.99 -16.75 -11.10
C ARG A 260 -3.34 -15.44 -10.60
N VAL A 261 -4.11 -14.62 -9.88
CA VAL A 261 -3.62 -13.41 -9.18
C VAL A 261 -3.98 -13.46 -7.69
N PRO A 262 -3.07 -13.18 -6.73
CA PRO A 262 -1.67 -12.83 -6.98
C PRO A 262 -0.92 -13.94 -7.70
N THR A 263 -0.05 -13.53 -8.62
CA THR A 263 0.79 -14.41 -9.41
C THR A 263 1.77 -15.09 -8.46
N ASP A 264 1.75 -16.42 -8.43
CA ASP A 264 2.75 -17.16 -7.67
C ASP A 264 4.11 -16.89 -8.32
N ASP A 265 4.97 -16.19 -7.59
CA ASP A 265 6.38 -15.89 -7.85
C ASP A 265 7.24 -17.02 -8.44
N ALA A 266 6.82 -18.25 -8.18
CA ALA A 266 7.37 -19.42 -8.81
C ALA A 266 6.39 -19.96 -9.86
N SER A 267 6.75 -19.77 -11.13
CA SER A 267 6.36 -20.53 -12.34
C SER A 267 5.33 -19.93 -13.31
N VAL A 268 5.77 -18.94 -14.10
CA VAL A 268 5.26 -18.79 -15.48
C VAL A 268 5.90 -19.91 -16.35
N PRO A 269 5.11 -20.83 -16.93
CA PRO A 269 5.64 -21.71 -17.96
C PRO A 269 5.83 -20.89 -19.24
N GLU A 270 7.07 -20.69 -19.68
CA GLU A 270 7.36 -20.10 -20.98
C GLU A 270 6.57 -20.81 -22.09
N THR A 271 5.72 -20.05 -22.79
CA THR A 271 5.05 -20.49 -24.00
C THR A 271 6.10 -20.86 -25.06
N PRO A 272 6.11 -22.08 -25.62
CA PRO A 272 7.08 -22.42 -26.66
C PRO A 272 6.64 -21.82 -28.01
N ALA A 273 7.16 -20.63 -28.34
CA ALA A 273 7.11 -20.06 -29.67
C ALA A 273 8.46 -20.28 -30.40
N ASP A 274 8.37 -20.84 -31.61
CA ASP A 274 9.43 -20.94 -32.63
C ASP A 274 10.63 -21.87 -32.41
N VAL A 275 10.38 -23.18 -32.55
CA VAL A 275 11.40 -24.08 -33.11
C VAL A 275 11.49 -23.85 -34.62
N ALA A 276 12.28 -22.85 -35.02
CA ALA A 276 12.64 -22.63 -36.41
C ALA A 276 13.47 -23.79 -36.95
N GLU A 277 13.03 -24.32 -38.09
CA GLU A 277 13.64 -25.38 -38.87
C GLU A 277 15.05 -24.98 -39.34
N HIS A 278 16.09 -25.68 -38.87
CA HIS A 278 17.39 -25.69 -39.54
C HIS A 278 17.67 -27.07 -40.15
N GLU A 279 17.62 -27.09 -41.48
CA GLU A 279 17.98 -28.20 -42.35
C GLU A 279 19.41 -28.71 -42.10
N HIS A 280 19.56 -30.02 -41.87
CA HIS A 280 20.79 -30.74 -42.23
C HIS A 280 20.49 -32.11 -42.85
N ALA A 281 21.18 -32.36 -43.95
CA ALA A 281 20.97 -33.38 -44.98
C ALA A 281 21.11 -34.85 -44.51
N PRO A 282 20.53 -35.82 -45.25
CA PRO A 282 20.40 -37.21 -44.79
C PRO A 282 21.56 -38.11 -45.23
N ALA A 283 21.92 -39.08 -44.37
CA ALA A 283 22.73 -40.24 -44.74
C ALA A 283 22.14 -41.54 -44.16
N ASP A 284 21.68 -42.34 -45.11
CA ASP A 284 21.28 -43.74 -45.22
C ASP A 284 21.67 -44.79 -44.14
N ALA A 285 20.79 -45.80 -44.08
CA ALA A 285 20.99 -47.22 -43.79
C ALA A 285 21.00 -47.74 -42.33
N GLY A 286 20.03 -48.62 -42.03
CA GLY A 286 20.26 -49.72 -41.08
C GLY A 286 19.03 -50.24 -40.35
N ALA A 287 18.45 -51.34 -40.84
CA ALA A 287 17.26 -51.99 -40.32
C ALA A 287 17.45 -52.78 -39.00
N SER A 288 16.36 -52.92 -38.22
CA SER A 288 15.64 -54.19 -37.99
C SER A 288 15.27 -54.55 -36.53
N HIS A 289 14.04 -55.09 -36.40
CA HIS A 289 13.47 -56.01 -35.38
C HIS A 289 13.16 -55.45 -33.96
N SER A 290 11.92 -55.35 -33.44
CA SER A 290 10.70 -56.22 -33.32
C SER A 290 10.63 -57.09 -32.04
N HIS A 291 9.43 -57.08 -31.41
CA HIS A 291 8.87 -57.88 -30.27
C HIS A 291 8.75 -57.08 -28.95
N ALA A 292 7.57 -56.66 -28.46
CA ALA A 292 6.33 -57.36 -28.05
C ALA A 292 6.48 -58.18 -26.75
N GLU A 293 5.77 -57.80 -25.67
CA GLU A 293 4.74 -58.62 -24.98
C GLU A 293 4.22 -57.96 -23.67
N GLU A 294 2.98 -58.34 -23.34
CA GLU A 294 1.99 -57.79 -22.40
C GLU A 294 2.15 -58.17 -20.90
N PRO A 295 1.33 -57.60 -19.98
CA PRO A 295 1.48 -57.68 -18.52
C PRO A 295 0.65 -58.80 -17.86
N THR A 296 0.87 -59.11 -16.56
CA THR A 296 -0.16 -59.54 -15.59
C THR A 296 0.36 -59.80 -14.16
N ALA A 297 -0.56 -59.60 -13.20
CA ALA A 297 -0.73 -60.25 -11.88
C ALA A 297 0.05 -59.71 -10.66
N SER A 298 -0.61 -59.01 -9.72
CA SER A 298 -1.46 -59.51 -8.59
C SER A 298 -0.66 -59.92 -7.34
N GLY A 299 -0.89 -59.22 -6.23
CA GLY A 299 -0.53 -59.64 -4.88
C GLY A 299 -1.23 -58.79 -3.82
N ALA A 300 -2.28 -59.34 -3.22
CA ALA A 300 -3.04 -58.77 -2.11
C ALA A 300 -2.43 -59.15 -0.75
N GLN A 301 -2.54 -58.29 0.28
CA GLN A 301 -3.04 -58.66 1.62
C GLN A 301 -3.09 -57.49 2.63
N THR A 302 -4.30 -57.32 3.16
CA THR A 302 -4.83 -56.72 4.40
C THR A 302 -3.92 -56.51 5.63
N GLY A 303 -4.17 -55.41 6.37
CA GLY A 303 -3.87 -55.24 7.80
C GLY A 303 -4.35 -53.89 8.35
N ALA A 304 -5.19 -53.91 9.38
CA ALA A 304 -5.86 -52.76 10.01
C ALA A 304 -5.13 -52.26 11.28
N HIS A 305 -5.66 -51.18 11.89
CA HIS A 305 -5.28 -50.41 13.09
C HIS A 305 -4.43 -49.15 12.76
N ALA A 306 -4.60 -47.94 13.28
CA ALA A 306 -5.51 -47.21 14.19
C ALA A 306 -4.62 -46.12 14.86
N GLY A 307 -5.03 -44.85 14.80
CA GLY A 307 -4.60 -43.79 15.73
C GLY A 307 -3.33 -43.01 15.35
N GLY A 308 -3.42 -41.69 15.51
CA GLY A 308 -2.26 -40.80 15.66
C GLY A 308 -2.34 -39.56 14.79
N ASP A 309 -2.91 -38.51 15.37
CA ASP A 309 -2.94 -37.13 14.90
C ASP A 309 -1.53 -36.61 14.55
N THR A 310 -1.43 -35.77 13.53
CA THR A 310 -0.26 -34.92 13.27
C THR A 310 -0.75 -33.53 12.91
N ASP A 311 -0.47 -32.62 13.83
CA ASP A 311 -0.79 -31.20 13.79
C ASP A 311 -0.12 -30.47 12.63
N SER A 312 -0.88 -29.52 12.10
CA SER A 312 -0.53 -28.58 11.05
C SER A 312 0.12 -27.36 11.69
N HIS A 313 1.31 -27.00 11.23
CA HIS A 313 1.97 -25.74 11.57
C HIS A 313 1.65 -24.70 10.50
N GLY A 314 0.95 -23.64 10.89
CA GLY A 314 0.82 -22.34 10.25
C GLY A 314 0.50 -21.38 11.40
N GLY A 315 1.25 -20.30 11.65
CA GLY A 315 1.74 -19.32 10.68
C GLY A 315 0.90 -18.08 10.91
N THR A 316 1.43 -17.21 11.77
CA THR A 316 0.78 -16.15 12.55
C THR A 316 0.71 -14.84 11.76
N HIS A 317 -0.44 -14.16 11.73
CA HIS A 317 -0.57 -12.71 11.59
C HIS A 317 -1.82 -12.26 12.38
N PRO A 318 -1.78 -11.23 13.23
CA PRO A 318 -2.84 -11.01 14.19
C PRO A 318 -3.64 -9.72 13.90
N GLY A 319 -4.82 -9.59 14.53
CA GLY A 319 -5.58 -8.35 14.49
C GLY A 319 -7.08 -8.38 14.80
N SER A 320 -7.48 -8.24 16.07
CA SER A 320 -8.76 -7.60 16.44
C SER A 320 -8.87 -7.08 17.87
N ALA A 321 -8.97 -5.77 17.95
CA ALA A 321 -9.38 -4.97 19.09
C ALA A 321 -10.85 -5.13 19.56
N SER A 322 -11.09 -5.53 20.82
CA SER A 322 -12.02 -4.92 21.83
C SER A 322 -12.49 -5.90 22.93
N GLU A 323 -12.45 -5.55 24.24
CA GLU A 323 -13.54 -4.95 25.06
C GLU A 323 -13.32 -4.96 26.62
N GLY A 324 -13.44 -3.78 27.28
CA GLY A 324 -14.31 -3.57 28.46
C GLY A 324 -13.71 -2.62 29.52
N ASP A 325 -14.18 -1.40 29.82
CA ASP A 325 -15.29 -0.89 30.67
C ASP A 325 -15.59 -1.55 32.03
N HIS A 326 -15.47 -0.78 33.14
CA HIS A 326 -16.49 -0.65 34.21
C HIS A 326 -16.14 0.42 35.32
N PRO A 327 -17.13 0.91 36.13
CA PRO A 327 -17.27 2.34 36.49
C PRO A 327 -17.23 2.70 38.00
N HIS A 328 -17.02 3.98 38.38
CA HIS A 328 -17.42 4.54 39.70
C HIS A 328 -17.67 6.08 39.78
N SER A 329 -18.95 6.44 40.00
CA SER A 329 -19.55 7.51 40.84
C SER A 329 -18.76 8.77 41.28
N GLU A 330 -19.31 9.99 41.07
CA GLU A 330 -20.01 10.84 42.07
C GLU A 330 -20.41 12.24 41.51
N GLU A 331 -21.30 12.92 42.23
CA GLU A 331 -22.18 14.04 41.89
C GLU A 331 -21.50 15.41 41.55
N SER A 332 -22.11 16.21 40.67
CA SER A 332 -22.74 17.53 40.97
C SER A 332 -22.57 18.66 39.91
N SER A 333 -23.73 19.11 39.43
CA SER A 333 -24.19 20.50 39.17
C SER A 333 -23.41 21.49 38.28
N ASP A 334 -24.14 21.88 37.22
CA ASP A 334 -24.52 23.26 36.83
C ASP A 334 -23.67 24.07 35.82
N GLU A 335 -24.39 24.40 34.73
CA GLU A 335 -24.48 25.68 34.00
C GLU A 335 -23.49 26.03 32.88
N ASP A 336 -24.05 26.09 31.66
CA ASP A 336 -23.93 27.12 30.60
C ASP A 336 -22.54 27.69 30.28
N ASP A 337 -22.07 27.56 29.02
CA ASP A 337 -22.22 28.62 28.00
C ASP A 337 -21.59 28.21 26.65
N SER A 338 -22.17 28.80 25.61
CA SER A 338 -21.87 28.76 24.19
C SER A 338 -20.46 29.24 23.76
N GLY A 339 -19.96 28.68 22.65
CA GLY A 339 -18.84 29.29 21.92
C GLY A 339 -18.29 28.45 20.76
N SER A 340 -18.69 28.79 19.54
CA SER A 340 -18.11 28.24 18.32
C SER A 340 -16.67 28.73 18.08
N SER A 341 -15.77 27.84 17.65
CA SER A 341 -14.68 28.21 16.76
C SER A 341 -14.14 27.00 16.00
N SER A 342 -14.24 27.11 14.69
CA SER A 342 -13.49 26.38 13.67
C SER A 342 -11.99 26.35 13.98
N SER A 343 -11.37 25.18 13.99
CA SER A 343 -9.92 25.04 13.88
C SER A 343 -9.58 23.79 13.07
N SER A 344 -8.74 23.99 12.06
CA SER A 344 -8.13 22.95 11.23
C SER A 344 -7.29 22.02 12.09
N GLY A 345 -7.58 20.71 12.08
CA GLY A 345 -6.80 19.70 12.79
C GLY A 345 -5.59 19.29 11.97
N GLY A 346 -4.41 19.80 12.35
CA GLY A 346 -3.15 19.11 12.06
C GLY A 346 -2.90 18.08 13.15
N ARG A 347 -2.31 16.94 12.78
CA ARG A 347 -2.03 15.76 13.62
C ARG A 347 -1.23 16.15 14.90
N PRO A 348 -1.59 15.66 16.11
CA PRO A 348 -0.83 15.89 17.34
C PRO A 348 0.51 15.13 17.34
N ASP A 349 1.50 15.69 18.04
CA ASP A 349 2.86 15.18 18.20
C ASP A 349 2.90 13.97 19.16
N VAL A 350 3.19 12.77 18.66
CA VAL A 350 3.22 11.49 19.39
C VAL A 350 4.66 11.11 19.78
N SER A 351 5.19 11.71 20.85
CA SER A 351 6.39 11.19 21.51
C SER A 351 6.07 10.85 22.97
N ALA A 352 6.10 9.56 23.31
CA ALA A 352 5.98 9.09 24.69
C ALA A 352 7.37 8.94 25.31
N ASP A 353 7.67 9.69 26.37
CA ASP A 353 8.94 9.64 27.10
C ASP A 353 8.99 8.43 28.06
N PHE A 354 9.79 7.41 27.74
CA PHE A 354 10.20 6.34 28.69
C PHE A 354 11.72 6.35 28.93
N GLU A 355 12.17 5.80 30.05
CA GLU A 355 13.61 5.71 30.35
C GLU A 355 14.25 4.53 29.61
N GLU A 356 15.24 4.80 28.75
CA GLU A 356 16.02 3.75 28.09
C GLU A 356 16.94 3.02 29.07
N ILE A 357 16.93 1.69 29.01
CA ILE A 357 17.72 0.80 29.85
C ILE A 357 18.54 -0.20 29.04
N ASP A 358 19.81 -0.38 29.42
CA ASP A 358 20.70 -1.37 28.80
C ASP A 358 20.48 -2.81 29.33
N ASP A 359 19.66 -2.99 30.37
CA ASP A 359 19.45 -4.26 31.07
C ASP A 359 18.06 -4.89 30.85
N ALA A 360 17.36 -4.49 29.79
CA ALA A 360 16.00 -4.95 29.45
C ALA A 360 15.88 -6.49 29.44
N ALA A 361 16.77 -7.18 28.73
CA ALA A 361 16.78 -8.65 28.68
C ALA A 361 16.96 -9.30 30.07
N GLN A 362 17.76 -8.70 30.96
CA GLN A 362 17.93 -9.19 32.32
C GLN A 362 16.67 -9.03 33.16
N ARG A 363 15.91 -7.94 32.96
CA ARG A 363 14.64 -7.70 33.63
C ARG A 363 13.55 -8.64 33.15
N LEU A 364 13.41 -8.80 31.83
CA LEU A 364 12.50 -9.79 31.23
C LEU A 364 12.78 -11.20 31.75
N GLY A 365 14.05 -11.57 31.90
CA GLY A 365 14.43 -12.87 32.47
C GLY A 365 13.96 -13.08 33.91
N ARG A 366 13.79 -12.03 34.73
CA ARG A 366 13.21 -12.14 36.08
C ARG A 366 11.70 -12.34 36.04
N LEU A 367 11.05 -11.84 34.99
CA LEU A 367 9.62 -11.98 34.73
C LEU A 367 9.27 -13.27 33.95
N GLY A 368 10.26 -14.12 33.69
CA GLY A 368 10.08 -15.41 33.02
C GLY A 368 10.01 -15.34 31.49
N LEU A 369 10.47 -14.24 30.90
CA LEU A 369 10.53 -14.03 29.44
C LEU A 369 11.99 -14.20 28.97
N HIS A 370 12.21 -15.13 28.05
CA HIS A 370 13.55 -15.53 27.60
C HIS A 370 13.66 -15.51 26.07
N GLU A 371 14.84 -15.16 25.56
CA GLU A 371 15.18 -15.22 24.13
C GLU A 371 14.94 -16.63 23.57
N GLY A 372 14.30 -16.72 22.40
CA GLY A 372 13.94 -17.95 21.72
C GLY A 372 12.67 -18.65 22.23
N ASP A 373 12.14 -18.21 23.37
CA ASP A 373 10.83 -18.65 23.90
C ASP A 373 9.78 -17.53 23.80
N ALA A 374 10.18 -16.29 24.08
CA ALA A 374 9.30 -15.13 24.25
C ALA A 374 9.59 -13.96 23.29
N TYR A 375 10.80 -13.89 22.74
CA TYR A 375 11.27 -12.82 21.86
C TYR A 375 12.52 -13.29 21.13
N ASP A 376 12.86 -12.60 20.05
CA ASP A 376 14.08 -12.82 19.28
C ASP A 376 15.14 -11.74 19.58
N ALA A 377 16.40 -12.05 19.27
CA ALA A 377 17.49 -11.09 19.44
C ALA A 377 17.35 -9.95 18.43
N GLY A 378 17.26 -8.71 18.92
CA GLY A 378 17.02 -7.50 18.13
C GLY A 378 15.69 -6.82 18.44
N ASP A 379 14.76 -7.52 19.08
CA ASP A 379 13.47 -6.97 19.53
C ASP A 379 13.66 -5.83 20.55
N TYR A 380 12.59 -5.07 20.79
CA TYR A 380 12.53 -3.97 21.73
C TYR A 380 11.45 -4.22 22.78
N ALA A 381 11.82 -4.09 24.06
CA ALA A 381 10.89 -4.28 25.16
C ALA A 381 10.51 -2.96 25.81
N LEU A 382 9.24 -2.84 26.18
CA LEU A 382 8.73 -1.90 27.15
C LEU A 382 8.38 -2.64 28.45
N VAL A 383 8.74 -2.06 29.58
CA VAL A 383 8.44 -2.59 30.91
C VAL A 383 7.88 -1.47 31.77
N PHE A 384 6.59 -1.57 32.07
CA PHE A 384 5.87 -0.64 32.93
C PHE A 384 5.66 -1.25 34.30
N HIS A 385 5.93 -0.50 35.36
CA HIS A 385 5.52 -0.87 36.71
C HIS A 385 4.13 -0.29 36.98
N SER A 386 3.25 -1.10 37.58
CA SER A 386 1.96 -0.63 38.07
C SER A 386 1.81 -0.92 39.56
N SER A 387 1.28 0.08 40.27
CA SER A 387 0.86 0.00 41.66
C SER A 387 -0.49 -0.68 41.87
N ALA A 388 -1.24 -0.96 40.80
CA ALA A 388 -2.48 -1.73 40.83
C ALA A 388 -2.20 -3.24 40.97
N ASP A 389 -3.16 -3.98 41.52
CA ASP A 389 -3.05 -5.44 41.60
C ASP A 389 -3.14 -6.03 40.18
N ALA A 390 -2.36 -7.07 39.88
CA ALA A 390 -2.35 -7.70 38.57
C ALA A 390 -3.75 -8.18 38.10
N GLU A 391 -4.63 -8.52 39.05
CA GLU A 391 -6.01 -8.93 38.76
C GLU A 391 -6.89 -7.75 38.29
N ASP A 392 -6.53 -6.51 38.60
CA ASP A 392 -7.31 -5.31 38.26
C ASP A 392 -6.97 -4.79 36.85
N ILE A 393 -5.74 -4.99 36.38
CA ILE A 393 -5.27 -4.49 35.07
C ILE A 393 -5.17 -5.57 33.98
N VAL A 394 -5.39 -6.84 34.32
CA VAL A 394 -5.22 -7.94 33.34
C VAL A 394 -6.21 -7.84 32.20
N ASP A 395 -7.45 -7.40 32.47
CA ASP A 395 -8.47 -7.22 31.45
C ASP A 395 -8.12 -6.03 30.54
N ASP A 396 -7.71 -4.90 31.11
CA ASP A 396 -7.24 -3.72 30.35
C ASP A 396 -6.02 -4.03 29.45
N VAL A 397 -5.07 -4.82 29.98
CA VAL A 397 -3.89 -5.24 29.22
C VAL A 397 -4.25 -6.26 28.15
N SER A 398 -5.20 -7.16 28.41
CA SER A 398 -5.69 -8.13 27.43
C SER A 398 -6.43 -7.44 26.28
N ASP A 399 -7.15 -6.36 26.55
CA ASP A 399 -7.77 -5.51 25.54
C ASP A 399 -6.72 -4.85 24.65
N LEU A 400 -5.69 -4.24 25.27
CA LEU A 400 -4.58 -3.64 24.54
C LEU A 400 -3.78 -4.66 23.74
N GLU A 401 -3.51 -5.84 24.30
CA GLU A 401 -2.86 -6.96 23.60
C GLU A 401 -3.66 -7.33 22.35
N SER A 402 -4.99 -7.51 22.47
CA SER A 402 -5.87 -7.83 21.33
C SER A 402 -5.89 -6.73 20.27
N ASN A 403 -5.71 -5.47 20.68
CA ASN A 403 -5.55 -4.34 19.75
C ASN A 403 -4.17 -4.37 19.07
N PHE A 404 -3.11 -4.63 19.82
CA PHE A 404 -1.74 -4.62 19.31
C PHE A 404 -1.42 -5.80 18.41
N ASP A 405 -2.13 -6.89 18.61
CA ASP A 405 -2.15 -8.05 17.73
C ASP A 405 -2.39 -7.62 16.27
N HIS A 406 -3.10 -6.51 15.96
CA HIS A 406 -3.24 -5.99 14.59
C HIS A 406 -1.96 -5.56 13.87
N TYR A 407 -0.85 -5.43 14.58
CA TYR A 407 0.38 -4.90 14.03
C TYR A 407 1.41 -6.00 13.85
N ASP A 408 1.93 -6.17 12.64
CA ASP A 408 2.98 -7.17 12.32
C ASP A 408 4.26 -7.03 13.16
N ARG A 409 4.46 -5.86 13.78
CA ARG A 409 5.62 -5.58 14.64
C ARG A 409 5.40 -5.95 16.11
N HIS A 410 4.19 -6.31 16.53
CA HIS A 410 3.91 -6.74 17.89
C HIS A 410 4.34 -8.20 18.09
N VAL A 411 5.01 -8.48 19.21
CA VAL A 411 5.44 -9.84 19.57
C VAL A 411 4.57 -10.41 20.68
N GLN A 412 4.38 -9.64 21.75
CA GLN A 412 3.43 -9.97 22.84
C GLN A 412 3.22 -8.77 23.75
N THR A 413 2.11 -8.75 24.49
CA THR A 413 1.90 -7.82 25.61
C THR A 413 1.22 -8.54 26.76
N ALA A 414 1.80 -8.52 27.95
CA ALA A 414 1.25 -9.30 29.06
C ALA A 414 1.55 -8.72 30.43
N VAL A 415 0.65 -9.01 31.38
CA VAL A 415 0.87 -8.75 32.80
C VAL A 415 1.79 -9.82 33.41
N ARG A 416 2.75 -9.39 34.23
CA ARG A 416 3.65 -10.24 35.01
C ARG A 416 3.63 -9.78 36.46
N ALA A 417 3.58 -10.73 37.38
CA ALA A 417 3.69 -10.45 38.80
C ALA A 417 4.96 -11.11 39.34
N ASP A 418 5.85 -10.30 39.91
CA ASP A 418 7.02 -10.80 40.64
C ASP A 418 7.11 -10.13 42.01
N SER A 419 7.29 -10.94 43.05
CA SER A 419 7.57 -10.46 44.41
C SER A 419 6.58 -9.41 44.98
N GLY A 420 5.32 -9.43 44.51
CA GLY A 420 4.28 -8.49 44.93
C GLY A 420 4.29 -7.15 44.18
N GLN A 421 4.95 -7.09 43.04
CA GLN A 421 4.91 -5.97 42.10
C GLN A 421 4.25 -6.45 40.80
N THR A 422 3.47 -5.56 40.19
CA THR A 422 2.78 -5.79 38.92
C THR A 422 3.56 -5.10 37.81
N TYR A 423 3.80 -5.82 36.72
CA TYR A 423 4.48 -5.32 35.55
C TYR A 423 3.62 -5.54 34.31
N VAL A 424 3.58 -4.55 33.43
CA VAL A 424 3.07 -4.71 32.07
C VAL A 424 4.28 -4.73 31.15
N VAL A 425 4.43 -5.84 30.41
CA VAL A 425 5.54 -6.03 29.49
C VAL A 425 4.98 -6.06 28.08
N SER A 426 5.56 -5.29 27.17
CA SER A 426 5.21 -5.28 25.76
C SER A 426 6.47 -5.41 24.91
N ILE A 427 6.48 -6.33 23.95
CA ILE A 427 7.65 -6.64 23.11
C ILE A 427 7.28 -6.41 21.65
N TRP A 428 8.20 -5.77 20.92
CA TRP A 428 8.03 -5.35 19.54
C TRP A 428 9.27 -5.68 18.73
N THR A 429 9.12 -5.93 17.43
CA THR A 429 10.25 -6.19 16.52
C THR A 429 11.03 -4.91 16.18
N ALA A 430 10.48 -3.72 16.48
CA ALA A 430 11.11 -2.43 16.22
C ALA A 430 10.81 -1.39 17.30
N LYS A 431 11.75 -0.45 17.50
CA LYS A 431 11.68 0.59 18.55
C LYS A 431 10.56 1.61 18.30
N ASP A 432 10.36 2.04 17.06
CA ASP A 432 9.33 3.00 16.65
C ASP A 432 7.90 2.46 16.91
N ALA A 433 7.70 1.17 16.66
CA ALA A 433 6.46 0.49 16.99
C ALA A 433 6.23 0.45 18.51
N ALA A 434 7.28 0.16 19.28
CA ALA A 434 7.24 0.22 20.74
C ALA A 434 6.95 1.65 21.25
N GLU A 435 7.54 2.69 20.65
CA GLU A 435 7.28 4.09 21.03
C GLU A 435 5.80 4.46 20.84
N THR A 436 5.19 3.99 19.76
CA THR A 436 3.75 4.15 19.50
C THR A 436 2.92 3.43 20.57
N ALA A 437 3.27 2.17 20.87
CA ALA A 437 2.59 1.37 21.88
C ALA A 437 2.70 1.92 23.30
N ALA A 438 3.83 2.53 23.64
CA ALA A 438 4.06 3.18 24.92
C ALA A 438 3.02 4.28 25.20
N GLY A 439 2.53 4.94 24.14
CA GLY A 439 1.45 5.91 24.20
C GLY A 439 0.16 5.37 24.81
N PHE A 440 -0.16 4.09 24.63
CA PHE A 440 -1.37 3.44 25.16
C PHE A 440 -1.12 2.78 26.51
N LEU A 441 0.05 2.16 26.68
CA LEU A 441 0.40 1.43 27.90
C LEU A 441 0.56 2.36 29.12
N LYS A 442 0.87 3.64 28.89
CA LYS A 442 0.96 4.65 29.96
C LYS A 442 -0.38 4.94 30.64
N ASP A 443 -1.50 4.64 29.98
CA ASP A 443 -2.85 4.95 30.46
C ASP A 443 -3.46 3.81 31.30
N ILE A 444 -2.73 2.69 31.45
CA ILE A 444 -3.12 1.58 32.33
C ILE A 444 -3.11 2.05 33.79
N ASP A 445 -4.12 1.62 34.56
CA ASP A 445 -4.25 2.03 35.96
C ASP A 445 -3.00 1.70 36.79
N GLY A 446 -2.66 2.62 37.68
CA GLY A 446 -1.55 2.48 38.61
C GLY A 446 -0.14 2.54 38.00
N VAL A 447 0.02 2.72 36.69
CA VAL A 447 1.34 2.82 36.04
C VAL A 447 2.12 4.05 36.55
N ASP A 448 3.30 3.81 37.12
CA ASP A 448 4.14 4.84 37.75
C ASP A 448 5.63 4.81 37.32
N GLU A 449 6.05 3.80 36.55
CA GLU A 449 7.39 3.70 35.94
C GLU A 449 7.28 3.18 34.51
N GLN A 450 8.03 3.77 33.57
CA GLN A 450 8.03 3.41 32.14
C GLN A 450 9.48 3.22 31.67
N LEU A 451 9.85 1.99 31.31
CA LEU A 451 11.20 1.63 30.89
C LEU A 451 11.17 1.02 29.49
N GLY A 452 12.18 1.28 28.66
CA GLY A 452 12.31 0.71 27.32
C GLY A 452 13.75 0.24 27.04
N GLY A 453 13.94 -0.80 26.24
CA GLY A 453 15.30 -1.20 25.85
C GLY A 453 15.36 -2.36 24.87
N SER A 454 16.47 -2.43 24.15
CA SER A 454 16.74 -3.48 23.17
C SER A 454 17.03 -4.83 23.83
N LEU A 455 16.56 -5.90 23.20
CA LEU A 455 16.70 -7.28 23.62
C LEU A 455 17.77 -7.99 22.78
N GLY A 456 19.00 -7.99 23.30
CA GLY A 456 20.13 -8.68 22.65
C GLY A 456 20.84 -7.85 21.58
N GLU A 457 21.99 -8.33 21.13
CA GLU A 457 22.67 -7.75 19.97
C GLU A 457 22.14 -8.48 18.72
N GLY A 458 21.26 -7.82 17.97
CA GLY A 458 20.76 -8.35 16.69
C GLY A 458 21.93 -8.76 15.80
N VAL A 459 21.83 -9.94 15.19
CA VAL A 459 22.82 -10.39 14.21
C VAL A 459 22.71 -9.48 12.99
N GLU A 460 23.70 -8.61 12.78
CA GLU A 460 23.90 -7.96 11.49
C GLU A 460 24.09 -9.05 10.42
N GLY A 461 23.06 -9.39 9.65
CA GLY A 461 23.23 -10.27 8.50
C GLY A 461 21.99 -10.93 7.90
N SER A 462 21.83 -10.66 6.60
CA SER A 462 21.19 -11.48 5.56
C SER A 462 19.77 -11.08 5.16
N GLU A 463 19.70 -10.10 4.24
CA GLU A 463 18.61 -9.93 3.29
C GLU A 463 18.32 -11.26 2.59
N THR A 464 17.09 -11.77 2.75
CA THR A 464 16.51 -12.76 1.86
C THR A 464 15.20 -12.17 1.36
N ALA A 465 15.29 -11.51 0.21
CA ALA A 465 14.14 -11.09 -0.58
C ALA A 465 13.37 -12.33 -1.05
N ASP A 466 12.06 -12.31 -0.87
CA ASP A 466 11.14 -13.28 -1.43
C ASP A 466 11.16 -13.21 -2.97
N ASP A 467 11.02 -14.38 -3.59
CA ASP A 467 11.68 -14.78 -4.85
C ASP A 467 10.78 -14.58 -6.09
N SER A 468 10.40 -13.33 -6.32
CA SER A 468 9.01 -13.00 -6.62
C SER A 468 8.79 -11.90 -7.65
N ASP A 469 9.17 -10.69 -7.25
CA ASP A 469 9.44 -9.55 -8.12
C ASP A 469 10.65 -9.77 -9.04
N ALA A 470 11.35 -10.90 -8.90
CA ALA A 470 12.59 -11.18 -9.59
C ALA A 470 12.46 -11.30 -11.11
N GLN A 471 11.33 -11.71 -11.71
CA GLN A 471 11.28 -11.91 -13.18
C GLN A 471 11.00 -10.65 -14.01
N ALA A 472 10.24 -9.69 -13.47
CA ALA A 472 10.04 -8.37 -14.11
C ALA A 472 11.14 -7.37 -13.71
N ALA A 473 11.67 -7.51 -12.48
CA ALA A 473 12.90 -6.83 -12.07
C ALA A 473 14.11 -7.36 -12.85
N GLU A 474 14.23 -8.67 -13.14
CA GLU A 474 15.33 -9.20 -13.96
C GLU A 474 15.26 -8.70 -15.41
N SER A 475 14.07 -8.55 -16.02
CA SER A 475 13.99 -8.03 -17.38
C SER A 475 14.38 -6.56 -17.47
N SER A 476 13.88 -5.73 -16.55
CA SER A 476 14.21 -4.30 -16.49
C SER A 476 15.64 -4.04 -15.98
N GLN A 477 16.14 -4.81 -15.01
CA GLN A 477 17.54 -4.81 -14.60
C GLN A 477 18.45 -5.29 -15.73
N SER A 478 18.12 -6.36 -16.46
CA SER A 478 18.98 -6.84 -17.57
C SER A 478 19.04 -5.85 -18.74
N ILE A 479 17.95 -5.12 -19.03
CA ILE A 479 17.93 -4.07 -20.05
C ILE A 479 18.74 -2.87 -19.56
N ARG A 480 18.57 -2.42 -18.31
CA ARG A 480 19.35 -1.32 -17.73
C ARG A 480 20.84 -1.64 -17.68
N GLU A 481 21.23 -2.83 -17.22
CA GLU A 481 22.62 -3.31 -17.23
C GLU A 481 23.19 -3.33 -18.66
N THR A 482 22.38 -3.74 -19.65
CA THR A 482 22.79 -3.74 -21.06
C THR A 482 23.01 -2.31 -21.58
N LEU A 483 22.08 -1.40 -21.30
CA LEU A 483 22.17 0.01 -21.70
C LEU A 483 23.32 0.73 -21.00
N GLU A 484 23.50 0.49 -19.70
CA GLU A 484 24.60 1.02 -18.90
C GLU A 484 25.95 0.55 -19.46
N SER A 485 26.06 -0.73 -19.85
CA SER A 485 27.27 -1.26 -20.49
C SER A 485 27.57 -0.60 -21.84
N ALA A 486 26.57 -0.01 -22.48
CA ALA A 486 26.68 0.77 -23.71
C ALA A 486 26.88 2.28 -23.45
N GLY A 487 26.94 2.72 -22.19
CA GLY A 487 27.08 4.11 -21.79
C GLY A 487 25.78 4.92 -21.86
N VAL A 488 24.63 4.25 -21.90
CA VAL A 488 23.29 4.85 -21.96
C VAL A 488 22.61 4.67 -20.61
N TYR A 489 22.27 5.79 -19.98
CA TYR A 489 21.55 5.81 -18.72
C TYR A 489 20.06 5.81 -18.96
N ALA A 490 19.33 4.85 -18.38
CA ALA A 490 17.90 4.67 -18.64
C ALA A 490 17.05 4.54 -17.38
N GLY A 491 15.86 5.12 -17.41
CA GLY A 491 14.86 4.98 -16.36
C GLY A 491 13.54 5.64 -16.72
N GLN A 492 12.54 5.50 -15.85
CA GLN A 492 11.22 6.09 -16.02
C GLN A 492 11.08 7.30 -15.09
N PRO A 493 10.68 8.49 -15.59
CA PRO A 493 10.41 9.61 -14.72
C PRO A 493 9.21 9.32 -13.82
N HIS A 494 9.31 9.71 -12.56
CA HIS A 494 8.27 9.45 -11.58
C HIS A 494 6.92 10.08 -12.01
N GLY A 495 5.89 9.24 -12.14
CA GLY A 495 4.53 9.65 -12.51
C GLY A 495 4.32 9.96 -14.00
N GLU A 496 5.22 9.53 -14.89
CA GLU A 496 5.04 9.71 -16.34
C GLU A 496 5.15 8.41 -17.14
N ASP A 497 4.37 8.33 -18.23
CA ASP A 497 4.37 7.24 -19.21
C ASP A 497 5.46 7.40 -20.28
N VAL A 498 6.66 7.85 -19.87
CA VAL A 498 7.80 8.01 -20.79
C VAL A 498 9.04 7.36 -20.22
N TYR A 499 9.93 6.95 -21.10
CA TYR A 499 11.23 6.37 -20.82
C TYR A 499 12.30 7.35 -21.22
N ALA A 500 13.23 7.55 -20.30
CA ALA A 500 14.34 8.47 -20.46
C ALA A 500 15.60 7.72 -20.83
N LEU A 501 16.35 8.26 -21.79
CA LEU A 501 17.70 7.84 -22.11
C LEU A 501 18.62 9.07 -22.02
N VAL A 502 19.76 8.94 -21.37
CA VAL A 502 20.76 9.99 -21.31
C VAL A 502 22.13 9.43 -21.65
N VAL A 503 22.84 10.11 -22.55
CA VAL A 503 24.27 9.86 -22.81
C VAL A 503 25.07 11.12 -22.50
N TYR A 504 26.26 10.95 -21.93
CA TYR A 504 27.21 12.04 -21.70
C TYR A 504 28.28 12.02 -22.79
N SER A 505 28.81 13.17 -23.17
CA SER A 505 29.82 13.28 -24.21
C SER A 505 30.88 14.33 -23.90
N GLU A 506 32.13 14.02 -24.25
CA GLU A 506 33.27 14.94 -24.26
C GLU A 506 33.25 15.91 -25.45
N ALA A 507 32.37 15.69 -26.44
CA ALA A 507 32.14 16.66 -27.51
C ALA A 507 31.39 17.88 -26.96
N ASN A 508 31.74 19.07 -27.43
CA ASN A 508 31.02 20.27 -27.02
C ASN A 508 29.57 20.26 -27.54
N ALA A 509 28.69 21.00 -26.86
CA ALA A 509 27.27 21.07 -27.19
C ALA A 509 26.99 21.49 -28.65
N GLU A 510 27.77 22.42 -29.22
CA GLU A 510 27.63 22.84 -30.63
C GLU A 510 27.85 21.68 -31.61
N THR A 511 28.84 20.82 -31.33
CA THR A 511 29.15 19.65 -32.17
C THR A 511 28.07 18.58 -32.04
N LEU A 512 27.57 18.37 -30.83
CA LEU A 512 26.48 17.42 -30.59
C LEU A 512 25.17 17.91 -31.20
N ASP A 513 24.86 19.20 -31.15
CA ASP A 513 23.63 19.75 -31.71
C ASP A 513 23.54 19.56 -33.23
N GLU A 514 24.66 19.66 -33.96
CA GLU A 514 24.71 19.35 -35.40
C GLU A 514 24.32 17.89 -35.69
N GLU A 515 24.85 16.93 -34.93
CA GLU A 515 24.57 15.50 -35.10
C GLU A 515 23.17 15.12 -34.58
N VAL A 516 22.79 15.68 -33.43
CA VAL A 516 21.49 15.44 -32.79
C VAL A 516 20.35 16.06 -33.60
N THR A 517 20.58 17.14 -34.35
CA THR A 517 19.58 17.68 -35.30
C THR A 517 19.15 16.64 -36.34
N ASP A 518 20.11 15.87 -36.88
CA ASP A 518 19.84 14.80 -37.83
C ASP A 518 19.13 13.60 -37.15
N LEU A 519 19.51 13.26 -35.91
CA LEU A 519 18.84 12.23 -35.09
C LEU A 519 17.41 12.63 -34.73
N ARG A 520 17.17 13.84 -34.22
CA ARG A 520 15.85 14.41 -33.94
C ARG A 520 14.95 14.27 -35.16
N SER A 521 15.43 14.70 -36.33
CA SER A 521 14.71 14.58 -37.61
C SER A 521 14.40 13.13 -38.02
N ALA A 522 15.18 12.16 -37.55
CA ALA A 522 14.94 10.74 -37.76
C ALA A 522 13.94 10.17 -36.73
N PHE A 523 14.06 10.58 -35.47
CA PHE A 523 13.23 10.17 -34.36
C PHE A 523 11.80 10.71 -34.44
N GLU A 524 11.60 11.92 -34.98
CA GLU A 524 10.27 12.50 -35.29
C GLU A 524 9.40 11.63 -36.20
N ARG A 525 9.97 10.59 -36.85
CA ARG A 525 9.21 9.62 -37.66
C ARG A 525 8.57 8.51 -36.84
N TYR A 526 8.95 8.38 -35.57
CA TYR A 526 8.39 7.41 -34.63
C TYR A 526 7.36 8.13 -33.76
N ASP A 527 6.13 7.62 -33.78
CA ASP A 527 5.02 8.22 -33.02
C ASP A 527 5.27 8.19 -31.49
N THR A 528 6.21 7.36 -31.02
CA THR A 528 6.61 7.21 -29.61
C THR A 528 7.75 8.14 -29.21
N HIS A 529 8.33 8.92 -30.13
CA HIS A 529 9.37 9.88 -29.79
C HIS A 529 8.74 11.14 -29.19
N VAL A 530 9.15 11.47 -27.96
CA VAL A 530 8.66 12.68 -27.28
C VAL A 530 9.58 13.86 -27.56
N GLN A 531 10.89 13.70 -27.28
CA GLN A 531 11.89 14.75 -27.45
C GLN A 531 13.30 14.17 -27.42
N THR A 532 14.26 14.83 -28.07
CA THR A 532 15.69 14.60 -27.84
C THR A 532 16.38 15.95 -27.76
N THR A 533 17.14 16.22 -26.69
CA THR A 533 17.70 17.54 -26.41
C THR A 533 19.18 17.45 -26.03
N VAL A 534 19.94 18.47 -26.45
CA VAL A 534 21.35 18.62 -26.08
C VAL A 534 21.42 19.60 -24.91
N TYR A 535 22.11 19.19 -23.86
CA TYR A 535 22.39 19.96 -22.67
C TYR A 535 23.89 20.19 -22.55
N GLY A 536 24.29 21.36 -22.06
CA GLY A 536 25.68 21.68 -21.79
C GLY A 536 25.84 22.43 -20.46
N ASP A 537 26.95 22.19 -19.77
CA ASP A 537 27.33 22.99 -18.61
C ASP A 537 27.95 24.35 -19.05
N THR A 538 27.80 25.35 -18.21
CA THR A 538 28.44 26.68 -18.27
C THR A 538 29.95 26.63 -18.43
N ASP A 539 30.64 25.65 -17.83
CA ASP A 539 32.09 25.48 -17.98
C ASP A 539 32.49 24.79 -19.30
N GLY A 540 31.52 24.21 -20.02
CA GLY A 540 31.72 23.57 -21.33
C GLY A 540 32.46 22.23 -21.27
N ASP A 541 32.67 21.69 -20.07
CA ASP A 541 33.43 20.46 -19.83
C ASP A 541 32.57 19.19 -19.99
N VAL A 542 31.24 19.31 -19.86
CA VAL A 542 30.31 18.18 -19.97
C VAL A 542 29.10 18.59 -20.82
N ALA A 543 28.79 17.76 -21.82
CA ALA A 543 27.53 17.81 -22.54
C ALA A 543 26.76 16.51 -22.34
N ALA A 544 25.43 16.59 -22.35
CA ALA A 544 24.55 15.45 -22.26
C ALA A 544 23.51 15.51 -23.37
N VAL A 545 23.09 14.35 -23.88
CA VAL A 545 21.96 14.21 -24.79
C VAL A 545 20.90 13.39 -24.08
N ALA A 546 19.75 14.00 -23.81
CA ALA A 546 18.61 13.33 -23.20
C ALA A 546 17.53 13.07 -24.26
N SER A 547 17.01 11.86 -24.31
CA SER A 547 15.95 11.44 -25.22
C SER A 547 14.79 10.81 -24.45
N LEU A 548 13.56 11.20 -24.79
CA LEU A 548 12.33 10.74 -24.19
C LEU A 548 11.47 9.96 -25.18
N TRP A 549 10.88 8.87 -24.71
CA TRP A 549 10.14 7.92 -25.52
C TRP A 549 8.92 7.38 -24.78
N ASP A 550 7.77 7.23 -25.41
CA ASP A 550 6.55 6.69 -24.77
C ASP A 550 6.66 5.21 -24.37
N THR A 551 7.66 4.48 -24.88
CA THR A 551 7.76 3.02 -24.69
C THR A 551 9.21 2.59 -24.49
N GLU A 552 9.42 1.62 -23.61
CA GLU A 552 10.74 1.03 -23.32
C GLU A 552 11.43 0.50 -24.58
N ASP A 553 10.71 -0.27 -25.41
CA ASP A 553 11.24 -0.84 -26.66
C ASP A 553 11.78 0.22 -27.63
N ALA A 554 11.07 1.35 -27.74
CA ALA A 554 11.51 2.46 -28.59
C ALA A 554 12.73 3.16 -28.00
N ALA A 555 12.77 3.31 -26.67
CA ALA A 555 13.93 3.83 -25.98
C ALA A 555 15.15 2.93 -26.20
N GLN A 556 15.01 1.62 -26.03
CA GLN A 556 16.07 0.66 -26.30
C GLN A 556 16.51 0.67 -27.77
N THR A 557 15.59 0.84 -28.72
CA THR A 557 15.97 0.98 -30.13
C THR A 557 16.74 2.28 -30.39
N ALA A 558 16.36 3.36 -29.70
CA ALA A 558 16.99 4.66 -29.82
C ALA A 558 18.38 4.72 -29.19
N SER A 559 18.64 3.91 -28.15
CA SER A 559 19.92 3.89 -27.45
C SER A 559 21.07 3.58 -28.39
N ASP A 560 20.90 2.65 -29.34
CA ASP A 560 21.90 2.30 -30.36
C ASP A 560 22.39 3.55 -31.12
N TYR A 561 21.47 4.44 -31.49
CA TYR A 561 21.82 5.68 -32.19
C TYR A 561 22.47 6.73 -31.29
N LEU A 562 22.07 6.80 -30.02
CA LEU A 562 22.66 7.72 -29.05
C LEU A 562 24.11 7.34 -28.75
N THR A 563 24.45 6.04 -28.72
CA THR A 563 25.84 5.57 -28.51
C THR A 563 26.78 5.87 -29.67
N ASP A 564 26.25 6.09 -30.88
CA ASP A 564 27.03 6.44 -32.07
C ASP A 564 27.42 7.93 -32.13
N LEU A 565 26.92 8.76 -31.20
CA LEU A 565 27.26 10.17 -31.12
C LEU A 565 28.77 10.39 -30.82
N PRO A 566 29.36 11.49 -31.32
CA PRO A 566 30.78 11.75 -31.14
C PRO A 566 31.10 11.97 -29.66
N GLY A 567 32.16 11.31 -29.19
CA GLY A 567 32.72 11.55 -27.86
C GLY A 567 31.86 11.03 -26.71
N VAL A 568 30.89 10.15 -26.97
CA VAL A 568 30.10 9.52 -25.91
C VAL A 568 31.03 8.80 -24.94
N VAL A 569 30.86 9.13 -23.66
CA VAL A 569 31.60 8.54 -22.55
C VAL A 569 30.60 8.00 -21.54
N GLY A 570 31.01 6.97 -20.80
CA GLY A 570 30.39 6.71 -19.51
C GLY A 570 30.44 7.99 -18.67
N ARG A 571 29.42 8.23 -17.85
CA ARG A 571 29.26 9.46 -17.07
C ARG A 571 30.58 9.87 -16.41
N HIS A 572 30.85 11.17 -16.45
CA HIS A 572 32.03 11.76 -15.84
C HIS A 572 32.08 11.35 -14.35
N GLY A 573 33.06 10.53 -13.97
CA GLY A 573 33.16 9.92 -12.63
C GLY A 573 32.80 8.43 -12.58
N GLU A 574 33.61 7.57 -13.23
CA GLU A 574 33.57 6.11 -13.03
C GLU A 574 33.82 5.78 -11.54
N GLY A 575 32.77 5.47 -10.78
CA GLY A 575 32.87 5.00 -9.40
C GLY A 575 31.53 4.46 -8.86
N ASP A 576 31.60 3.37 -8.10
CA ASP A 576 30.47 2.70 -7.40
C ASP A 576 29.52 3.72 -6.78
N GLY A 577 28.25 3.86 -7.18
CA GLY A 577 27.32 4.83 -6.57
C GLY A 577 25.97 4.90 -7.28
N PHE A 578 25.03 5.70 -6.76
CA PHE A 578 23.66 5.83 -7.27
C PHE A 578 23.44 7.15 -8.02
N GLY A 579 22.87 7.08 -9.21
CA GLY A 579 22.62 8.23 -10.07
C GLY A 579 21.18 8.73 -9.99
N THR A 580 21.00 10.04 -9.90
CA THR A 580 19.67 10.66 -10.07
C THR A 580 19.72 11.69 -11.19
N MET A 581 18.68 11.75 -12.00
CA MET A 581 18.52 12.73 -13.08
C MET A 581 17.20 13.47 -12.87
N GLY A 582 17.28 14.75 -12.51
CA GLY A 582 16.16 15.69 -12.56
C GLY A 582 16.06 16.23 -13.99
N MET A 583 15.20 15.61 -14.78
CA MET A 583 15.02 15.93 -16.18
C MET A 583 13.94 17.02 -16.35
N PHE A 584 14.28 18.09 -17.05
CA PHE A 584 13.37 19.16 -17.47
C PHE A 584 12.79 20.01 -16.35
N TYR A 585 13.64 20.89 -15.80
CA TYR A 585 13.19 22.08 -15.12
C TYR A 585 12.99 23.16 -16.17
N THR A 586 11.75 23.35 -16.61
CA THR A 586 11.41 24.52 -17.43
C THR A 586 11.09 25.67 -16.49
N VAL A 587 11.98 26.64 -16.38
CA VAL A 587 11.86 27.82 -15.51
C VAL A 587 11.10 28.93 -16.26
N LYS A 588 10.23 29.67 -15.58
CA LYS A 588 9.64 30.88 -16.17
C LYS A 588 10.77 31.90 -16.44
N PRO A 589 10.85 32.54 -17.62
CA PRO A 589 11.98 33.38 -18.00
C PRO A 589 12.33 34.49 -16.99
N GLU A 590 11.35 35.04 -16.29
CA GLU A 590 11.55 36.05 -15.24
C GLU A 590 12.27 35.56 -13.98
N TYR A 591 12.36 34.24 -13.77
CA TYR A 591 13.00 33.61 -12.61
C TYR A 591 14.28 32.85 -12.98
N HIS A 592 14.75 32.93 -14.23
CA HIS A 592 15.96 32.21 -14.67
C HIS A 592 17.18 32.52 -13.78
N GLU A 593 17.49 33.80 -13.56
CA GLU A 593 18.61 34.21 -12.70
C GLU A 593 18.44 33.74 -11.24
N ASP A 594 17.21 33.84 -10.72
CA ASP A 594 16.87 33.41 -9.35
C ASP A 594 17.04 31.89 -9.18
N PHE A 595 16.68 31.10 -10.19
CA PHE A 595 16.81 29.64 -10.19
C PHE A 595 18.27 29.20 -10.19
N VAL A 596 19.12 29.82 -11.03
CA VAL A 596 20.55 29.52 -11.06
C VAL A 596 21.23 29.90 -9.72
N GLU A 597 20.90 31.06 -9.14
CA GLU A 597 21.44 31.47 -7.83
C GLU A 597 20.99 30.53 -6.69
N LYS A 598 19.73 30.10 -6.73
CA LYS A 598 19.19 29.14 -5.76
C LYS A 598 19.87 27.77 -5.91
N PHE A 599 20.08 27.30 -7.14
CA PHE A 599 20.80 26.06 -7.40
C PHE A 599 22.24 26.13 -6.86
N ASP A 600 22.96 27.22 -7.07
CA ASP A 600 24.31 27.41 -6.50
C ASP A 600 24.30 27.32 -4.96
N THR A 601 23.25 27.85 -4.34
CA THR A 601 23.06 27.78 -2.88
C THR A 601 22.82 26.33 -2.42
N VAL A 602 21.93 25.61 -3.09
CA VAL A 602 21.63 24.19 -2.81
C VAL A 602 22.84 23.31 -3.08
N GLY A 603 23.58 23.56 -4.15
CA GLY A 603 24.84 22.88 -4.47
C GLY A 603 25.91 23.10 -3.41
N GLY A 604 25.87 24.22 -2.69
CA GLY A 604 26.67 24.46 -1.49
C GLY A 604 26.31 23.53 -0.32
N LEU A 605 25.00 23.34 -0.08
CA LEU A 605 24.49 22.44 0.97
C LEU A 605 24.78 20.98 0.65
N LEU A 606 24.51 20.56 -0.60
CA LEU A 606 24.75 19.19 -1.07
C LEU A 606 26.21 18.78 -0.87
N LYS A 607 27.17 19.67 -1.13
CA LYS A 607 28.60 19.40 -0.89
C LYS A 607 28.96 19.10 0.57
N GLU A 608 28.12 19.49 1.52
CA GLU A 608 28.30 19.23 2.96
C GLU A 608 27.53 18.00 3.42
N MET A 609 26.65 17.42 2.58
CA MET A 609 25.84 16.26 2.93
C MET A 609 26.64 14.95 2.80
N ASP A 610 26.54 14.12 3.83
CA ASP A 610 27.06 12.76 3.79
C ASP A 610 26.32 11.95 2.71
N GLY A 611 27.07 11.23 1.89
CA GLY A 611 26.54 10.43 0.79
C GLY A 611 26.33 11.18 -0.53
N HIS A 612 26.47 12.51 -0.56
CA HIS A 612 26.47 13.29 -1.81
C HIS A 612 27.87 13.31 -2.46
N ARG A 613 27.93 13.16 -3.79
CA ARG A 613 29.20 13.21 -4.53
C ARG A 613 29.36 14.45 -5.38
N GLU A 614 28.42 14.64 -6.29
CA GLU A 614 28.45 15.71 -7.28
C GLU A 614 27.04 16.00 -7.76
N THR A 615 26.76 17.27 -8.06
CA THR A 615 25.55 17.70 -8.76
C THR A 615 25.92 18.76 -9.78
N SER A 616 25.42 18.61 -11.01
CA SER A 616 25.65 19.54 -12.12
C SER A 616 24.32 20.05 -12.66
N LEU A 617 24.29 21.33 -13.04
CA LEU A 617 23.19 21.96 -13.76
C LEU A 617 23.61 22.11 -15.22
N LEU A 618 22.86 21.51 -16.13
CA LEU A 618 23.10 21.62 -17.56
C LEU A 618 21.95 22.39 -18.22
N PHE A 619 22.29 23.22 -19.19
CA PHE A 619 21.37 24.12 -19.89
C PHE A 619 21.04 23.53 -21.25
N ASN A 620 19.76 23.51 -21.63
CA ASN A 620 19.35 23.16 -22.97
C ASN A 620 19.96 24.16 -23.97
N HIS A 621 20.58 23.62 -25.02
CA HIS A 621 21.23 24.39 -26.07
C HIS A 621 20.27 25.31 -26.85
N ASP A 622 18.99 24.92 -26.97
CA ASP A 622 17.95 25.63 -27.72
C ASP A 622 17.12 26.60 -26.85
N ASP A 623 17.00 26.35 -25.55
CA ASP A 623 16.25 27.17 -24.59
C ASP A 623 16.95 27.20 -23.22
N GLU A 624 17.56 28.33 -22.86
CA GLU A 624 18.27 28.48 -21.57
C GLU A 624 17.39 28.25 -20.33
N ASN A 625 16.06 28.32 -20.49
CA ASN A 625 15.11 28.11 -19.41
C ASN A 625 14.77 26.64 -19.17
N ASP A 626 15.14 25.74 -20.09
CA ASP A 626 15.02 24.29 -19.90
C ASP A 626 16.35 23.75 -19.37
N MET A 627 16.32 23.24 -18.14
CA MET A 627 17.51 22.81 -17.43
C MET A 627 17.42 21.35 -17.00
N PHE A 628 18.59 20.72 -16.92
CA PHE A 628 18.77 19.32 -16.54
C PHE A 628 19.70 19.25 -15.33
N ILE A 629 19.25 18.62 -14.25
CA ILE A 629 20.04 18.41 -13.03
C ILE A 629 20.49 16.96 -12.99
N ALA A 630 21.80 16.73 -12.86
CA ALA A 630 22.35 15.40 -12.69
C ALA A 630 23.08 15.32 -11.35
N SER A 631 22.68 14.40 -10.47
CA SER A 631 23.33 14.18 -9.17
C SER A 631 23.86 12.75 -9.04
N GLN A 632 24.95 12.62 -8.29
CA GLN A 632 25.56 11.35 -7.90
C GLN A 632 25.60 11.24 -6.37
N TRP A 633 25.32 10.03 -5.91
CA TRP A 633 25.23 9.65 -4.52
C TRP A 633 26.06 8.40 -4.22
N ASP A 634 26.45 8.19 -2.98
CA ASP A 634 27.09 6.96 -2.53
C ASP A 634 26.15 5.76 -2.62
N SER A 635 24.86 5.97 -2.33
CA SER A 635 23.82 4.94 -2.44
C SER A 635 22.42 5.54 -2.71
N GLN A 636 21.48 4.70 -3.14
CA GLN A 636 20.06 5.08 -3.25
C GLN A 636 19.50 5.59 -1.91
N LYS A 637 19.95 4.99 -0.80
CA LYS A 637 19.54 5.38 0.56
C LYS A 637 19.91 6.84 0.85
N ASP A 638 21.10 7.27 0.44
CA ASP A 638 21.56 8.65 0.66
C ASP A 638 20.73 9.65 -0.16
N ALA A 639 20.45 9.30 -1.43
CA ALA A 639 19.58 10.10 -2.29
C ALA A 639 18.16 10.24 -1.71
N MET A 640 17.57 9.12 -1.26
CA MET A 640 16.23 9.11 -0.67
C MET A 640 16.17 9.84 0.67
N ALA A 641 17.23 9.77 1.49
CA ALA A 641 17.32 10.55 2.71
C ALA A 641 17.29 12.05 2.42
N PHE A 642 17.99 12.51 1.38
CA PHE A 642 17.89 13.90 0.93
C PHE A 642 16.49 14.25 0.43
N PHE A 643 15.87 13.43 -0.42
CA PHE A 643 14.53 13.73 -0.94
C PHE A 643 13.44 13.73 0.13
N ARG A 644 13.67 13.06 1.26
CA ARG A 644 12.79 13.07 2.45
C ARG A 644 13.13 14.16 3.46
N SER A 645 14.15 14.98 3.20
CA SER A 645 14.56 16.03 4.12
C SER A 645 13.68 17.28 4.03
N ASP A 646 13.57 18.00 5.13
CA ASP A 646 12.94 19.33 5.17
C ASP A 646 13.63 20.29 4.18
N ASP A 647 14.96 20.22 4.06
CA ASP A 647 15.76 21.06 3.15
C ASP A 647 15.36 20.88 1.67
N PHE A 648 15.08 19.64 1.26
CA PHE A 648 14.58 19.36 -0.08
C PHE A 648 13.15 19.87 -0.26
N SER A 649 12.28 19.61 0.72
CA SER A 649 10.88 20.05 0.71
C SER A 649 10.77 21.58 0.58
N GLU A 650 11.56 22.33 1.35
CA GLU A 650 11.65 23.79 1.25
C GLU A 650 12.12 24.27 -0.13
N THR A 651 13.04 23.53 -0.76
CA THR A 651 13.56 23.84 -2.10
C THR A 651 12.53 23.57 -3.18
N VAL A 652 11.78 22.47 -3.07
CA VAL A 652 10.69 22.11 -4.00
C VAL A 652 9.53 23.09 -3.90
N ASP A 653 9.15 23.48 -2.69
CA ASP A 653 8.07 24.45 -2.48
C ASP A 653 8.40 25.81 -3.09
N TRP A 654 9.65 26.27 -2.99
CA TRP A 654 10.11 27.45 -3.72
C TRP A 654 10.06 27.23 -5.24
N GLY A 655 10.45 26.04 -5.71
CA GLY A 655 10.42 25.64 -7.12
C GLY A 655 9.04 25.73 -7.78
N ARG A 656 7.97 25.39 -7.05
CA ARG A 656 6.58 25.40 -7.56
C ARG A 656 6.14 26.75 -8.12
N ASP A 657 6.62 27.85 -7.57
CA ASP A 657 6.24 29.20 -8.02
C ASP A 657 7.03 29.68 -9.24
N VAL A 658 8.24 29.16 -9.46
CA VAL A 658 9.17 29.63 -10.51
C VAL A 658 9.16 28.77 -11.76
N LEU A 659 8.76 27.50 -11.67
CA LEU A 659 8.70 26.59 -12.80
C LEU A 659 7.48 26.88 -13.69
N ALA A 660 7.68 26.75 -15.00
CA ALA A 660 6.63 26.81 -16.02
C ALA A 660 5.85 25.50 -16.11
N ASP A 661 6.52 24.37 -15.86
CA ASP A 661 5.99 23.02 -15.93
C ASP A 661 6.45 22.17 -14.72
N ARG A 662 5.80 21.02 -14.49
CA ARG A 662 6.18 20.10 -13.40
C ARG A 662 7.56 19.47 -13.71
N PRO A 663 8.48 19.40 -12.73
CA PRO A 663 9.78 18.76 -12.93
C PRO A 663 9.62 17.24 -13.05
N ARG A 664 10.49 16.58 -13.83
CA ARG A 664 10.45 15.13 -14.09
C ARG A 664 11.70 14.48 -13.51
N HIS A 665 11.56 13.45 -12.69
CA HIS A 665 12.70 12.84 -12.00
C HIS A 665 12.89 11.38 -12.39
N VAL A 666 14.06 11.05 -12.94
CA VAL A 666 14.47 9.69 -13.28
C VAL A 666 15.51 9.19 -12.28
N PHE A 667 15.25 8.01 -11.74
CA PHE A 667 16.18 7.28 -10.90
C PHE A 667 16.93 6.26 -11.75
N LEU A 668 18.26 6.24 -11.63
CA LEU A 668 19.12 5.28 -12.30
C LEU A 668 19.63 4.31 -11.24
N ALA A 669 19.29 3.03 -11.39
CA ALA A 669 19.74 1.95 -10.53
C ALA A 669 21.26 1.75 -10.66
#